data_AF-A0A2M7VDH1-F1
#
_entry.id   AF-A0A2M7VDH1-F1
#
_cell.length_a   1.000
_cell.length_b   1.000
_cell.length_c   1.000
_cell.angle_alpha   90.00
_cell.angle_beta   90.00
_cell.angle_gamma   90.00
#
_symmetry.space_group_name_H-M   'P 1'
#
loop_
_entity.id
_entity.type
_entity.pdbx_description
1 polymer ?
#
loop_
_entity_poly.entity_id
_entity_poly.type
_entity_poly.pdbx_seq_one_letter_code
_entity_poly.pdbx_strand_id
1 'polypeptide(L)'
;MQGKWLKQKNILVAVVFGLALITFFVLFNPSAFAGNVDLGLDTAATIGLGNVELQTLIVRIVRIFLGFLGLLAVIMILYGGYIWMTAGGSPDKIEKAKKILRNAGIGLLIIIMSFSIAEFIFRQLGWATGLDQNGRFDQSYQYSGGIGGGAIKSHYPPRGAIGVARNVSIVVTFKEKIDRSTIYNQSTGYLISNVVIEDADGNQNSSVKAITEDDNTFVLTSDNYLGRDDTNVVYTVTLTSDILKQNGDPVFGATGSYEWQFTVSTIIDLTPPKVVGVFPIPDKTYARNAVVQINFNEPINPLSASGEVANGFNKIVAQALGVSTPINGTFNIVNQYRTIEFITSDLCGRNSCGYDVFCLPGDKDITVLIKAATLATPGKPTAVIPFNGVVDMANNSLDGNSNGQAEGETIDNYQWQFKTSGLIDLNPPSVTGVTPGVSTVNVGTRSLVKSNFNKLMMYSTLNAENIMIDQNTYYWITSFNDPAAFTVSVINHDEFTEFTPYHPLITNKCMDVFQNCFNPAAGPSDFKVGGTDANVGWLAGTISGNANLTQVPGQLRINMSEIETPYVWIARSNLNEVVRVSTQTGAVSAPVAVGTNPSRTSVDGSSRVWIANRDSCNVTVLYTDSSGNIKYVKGTQVNSTFLTTPACGPRGVAVDADGNIWIAGGSQIVKLSGQDADLGTKLATVAPNAGSFAYGAAIDKFNRLWVVFRDSGKAAVIDVGTGTVLGTPQVGDVGQLYGLATDPEGNIWVDNSWGSATVSKVDGNSANFTFVKYNTGGATPRGVAMDKEGNIWVTNWNSNNVTKLKQDGTILNIFTSGSGPLGISGDAGGHMWVVNYNGGGPAQKYTTCSGGTVTKFNIADGSVDGTYCVGGQPYTYSDMTGFGFKSVVHSLVTGQWLSPVLDMHQPVVVTGLFAHGDFPVGTAVELEGRSATTQAGLATATWQKAQADGLVQLTQGSWLQIRATLKTSRVDQTPSLNNISISISGQ
;
A
#
# COMPACT_ATOMS: atom_id res chain seq x y z
N MET A 1 -47.02 18.49 74.55
CA MET A 1 -47.22 17.23 73.77
C MET A 1 -46.44 17.24 72.44
N GLN A 2 -45.11 17.45 72.45
CA GLN A 2 -44.28 17.45 71.22
C GLN A 2 -43.14 16.43 71.23
N GLY A 3 -42.80 15.83 72.38
CA GLY A 3 -41.71 14.85 72.49
C GLY A 3 -42.06 13.40 72.11
N LYS A 4 -43.35 13.03 72.07
CA LYS A 4 -43.78 11.67 71.70
C LYS A 4 -43.92 11.46 70.18
N TRP A 5 -44.06 12.54 69.40
CA TRP A 5 -44.28 12.46 67.94
C TRP A 5 -42.99 12.28 67.13
N LEU A 6 -41.83 12.73 67.65
CA LEU A 6 -40.53 12.52 66.98
C LEU A 6 -39.99 11.09 67.14
N LYS A 7 -40.23 10.42 68.27
CA LYS A 7 -39.81 9.02 68.45
C LYS A 7 -40.58 8.05 67.54
N GLN A 8 -41.86 8.30 67.27
CA GLN A 8 -42.65 7.48 66.34
C GLN A 8 -42.21 7.65 64.88
N LYS A 9 -41.71 8.82 64.47
CA LYS A 9 -41.28 9.09 63.09
C LYS A 9 -39.97 8.35 62.72
N ASN A 10 -39.03 8.28 63.66
CA ASN A 10 -37.77 7.53 63.45
C ASN A 10 -37.99 6.01 63.50
N ILE A 11 -38.96 5.54 64.29
CA ILE A 11 -39.37 4.13 64.30
C ILE A 11 -40.08 3.77 63.00
N LEU A 12 -40.97 4.63 62.49
CA LEU A 12 -41.64 4.40 61.21
C LEU A 12 -40.65 4.36 60.03
N VAL A 13 -39.64 5.25 60.02
CA VAL A 13 -38.58 5.23 59.01
C VAL A 13 -37.70 4.00 59.15
N ALA A 14 -37.33 3.57 60.37
CA ALA A 14 -36.57 2.34 60.58
C ALA A 14 -37.36 1.07 60.20
N VAL A 15 -38.68 1.05 60.42
CA VAL A 15 -39.58 -0.05 60.03
C VAL A 15 -39.77 -0.09 58.52
N VAL A 16 -39.93 1.05 57.85
CA VAL A 16 -40.01 1.13 56.38
C VAL A 16 -38.65 0.79 55.74
N PHE A 17 -37.53 1.19 56.36
CA PHE A 17 -36.17 0.85 55.94
C PHE A 17 -35.87 -0.65 56.13
N GLY A 18 -36.31 -1.23 57.25
CA GLY A 18 -36.24 -2.68 57.50
C GLY A 18 -37.12 -3.49 56.56
N LEU A 19 -38.36 -3.03 56.31
CA LEU A 19 -39.27 -3.67 55.35
C LEU A 19 -38.75 -3.56 53.92
N ALA A 20 -38.14 -2.44 53.51
CA ALA A 20 -37.52 -2.26 52.20
C ALA A 20 -36.26 -3.11 52.02
N LEU A 21 -35.45 -3.28 53.07
CA LEU A 21 -34.32 -4.22 53.08
C LEU A 21 -34.78 -5.67 52.97
N ILE A 22 -35.83 -6.04 53.70
CA ILE A 22 -36.41 -7.38 53.66
C ILE A 22 -37.09 -7.65 52.30
N THR A 23 -37.81 -6.68 51.72
CA THR A 23 -38.36 -6.83 50.36
C THR A 23 -37.28 -6.85 49.29
N PHE A 24 -36.17 -6.14 49.46
CA PHE A 24 -35.01 -6.22 48.56
C PHE A 24 -34.36 -7.62 48.61
N PHE A 25 -34.19 -8.21 49.79
CA PHE A 25 -33.67 -9.57 49.94
C PHE A 25 -34.68 -10.67 49.56
N VAL A 26 -35.99 -10.41 49.63
CA VAL A 26 -37.05 -11.36 49.21
C VAL A 26 -37.32 -11.29 47.70
N LEU A 27 -37.19 -10.11 47.07
CA LEU A 27 -37.34 -9.92 45.62
C LEU A 27 -36.04 -10.22 44.85
N PHE A 28 -34.88 -10.18 45.50
CA PHE A 28 -33.62 -10.73 45.01
C PHE A 28 -33.27 -12.01 45.77
N ASN A 29 -34.03 -13.08 45.52
CA ASN A 29 -33.66 -14.43 45.90
C ASN A 29 -32.76 -15.04 44.80
N PRO A 30 -31.47 -15.36 45.06
CA PRO A 30 -30.71 -16.27 44.25
C PRO A 30 -31.05 -17.69 44.68
N SER A 31 -32.26 -18.14 44.37
CA SER A 31 -32.67 -19.52 44.61
C SER A 31 -33.74 -19.96 43.60
N ALA A 32 -33.31 -20.12 42.35
CA ALA A 32 -33.50 -21.45 41.80
C ALA A 32 -32.66 -22.40 42.69
N PHE A 33 -33.29 -23.45 43.22
CA PHE A 33 -32.82 -24.37 44.28
C PHE A 33 -33.09 -23.94 45.73
N ALA A 34 -34.31 -24.23 46.20
CA ALA A 34 -34.55 -24.51 47.61
C ALA A 34 -34.80 -26.02 47.77
N GLY A 35 -33.90 -26.70 48.49
CA GLY A 35 -34.10 -28.03 49.08
C GLY A 35 -33.72 -27.96 50.56
N ASN A 36 -34.73 -28.16 51.41
CA ASN A 36 -34.84 -28.30 52.87
C ASN A 36 -33.63 -28.03 53.80
N VAL A 37 -33.92 -27.28 54.87
CA VAL A 37 -33.06 -26.96 56.01
C VAL A 37 -33.04 -28.11 57.02
N ASP A 38 -31.85 -28.57 57.41
CA ASP A 38 -31.61 -29.35 58.64
C ASP A 38 -30.56 -28.62 59.51
N LEU A 39 -30.85 -28.54 60.81
CA LEU A 39 -30.12 -27.78 61.83
C LEU A 39 -29.13 -28.71 62.55
N GLY A 40 -27.97 -28.96 61.96
CA GLY A 40 -26.98 -29.84 62.59
C GLY A 40 -25.60 -29.82 61.93
N LEU A 41 -24.72 -28.97 62.46
CA LEU A 41 -23.26 -29.12 62.66
C LEU A 41 -22.43 -29.98 61.66
N ASP A 42 -22.67 -29.93 60.35
CA ASP A 42 -21.77 -30.58 59.36
C ASP A 42 -21.53 -29.75 58.07
N THR A 43 -21.78 -28.44 58.12
CA THR A 43 -21.54 -27.49 57.01
C THR A 43 -20.13 -26.88 57.02
N ALA A 44 -19.09 -27.72 57.02
CA ALA A 44 -17.76 -27.30 56.56
C ALA A 44 -17.47 -27.78 55.13
N ALA A 45 -18.15 -28.83 54.64
CA ALA A 45 -17.94 -29.39 53.30
C ALA A 45 -18.79 -28.71 52.21
N THR A 46 -19.92 -28.08 52.54
CA THR A 46 -20.88 -27.52 51.56
C THR A 46 -20.64 -26.05 51.19
N ILE A 47 -19.55 -25.43 51.66
CA ILE A 47 -19.19 -24.05 51.25
C ILE A 47 -18.27 -24.05 50.01
N GLY A 48 -17.89 -25.21 49.49
CA GLY A 48 -17.11 -25.32 48.27
C GLY A 48 -15.71 -24.69 48.32
N LEU A 49 -15.20 -24.27 49.49
CA LEU A 49 -13.86 -23.66 49.59
C LEU A 49 -12.70 -24.63 49.35
N GLY A 50 -12.96 -25.92 49.13
CA GLY A 50 -11.92 -26.90 48.83
C GLY A 50 -11.41 -26.86 47.39
N ASN A 51 -12.25 -26.49 46.40
CA ASN A 51 -11.96 -26.70 44.98
C ASN A 51 -12.43 -25.55 44.06
N VAL A 52 -12.58 -24.32 44.55
CA VAL A 52 -12.82 -23.16 43.65
C VAL A 52 -11.50 -22.51 43.28
N GLU A 53 -11.20 -22.46 41.99
CA GLU A 53 -10.07 -21.72 41.43
C GLU A 53 -10.09 -20.26 41.91
N LEU A 54 -8.90 -19.72 42.22
CA LEU A 54 -8.69 -18.35 42.72
C LEU A 54 -9.42 -17.30 41.87
N GLN A 55 -9.53 -17.55 40.56
CA GLN A 55 -10.18 -16.66 39.59
C GLN A 55 -11.71 -16.61 39.79
N THR A 56 -12.35 -17.76 40.02
CA THR A 56 -13.79 -17.83 40.32
C THR A 56 -14.10 -17.19 41.68
N LEU A 57 -13.19 -17.33 42.65
CA LEU A 57 -13.28 -16.64 43.94
C LEU A 57 -13.20 -15.11 43.75
N ILE A 58 -12.24 -14.63 42.95
CA ILE A 58 -12.07 -13.20 42.66
C ILE A 58 -13.29 -12.63 41.93
N VAL A 59 -13.83 -13.30 40.91
CA VAL A 59 -15.02 -12.85 40.17
C VAL A 59 -16.24 -12.77 41.07
N ARG A 60 -16.43 -13.76 41.95
CA ARG A 60 -17.51 -13.75 42.94
C ARG A 60 -17.36 -12.60 43.93
N ILE A 61 -16.14 -12.34 44.42
CA ILE A 61 -15.83 -11.20 45.29
C ILE A 61 -16.12 -9.87 44.58
N VAL A 62 -15.64 -9.68 43.35
CA VAL A 62 -15.85 -8.43 42.58
C VAL A 62 -17.33 -8.18 42.31
N ARG A 63 -18.12 -9.20 41.94
CA ARG A 63 -19.58 -9.05 41.75
C ARG A 63 -20.30 -8.64 43.04
N ILE A 64 -19.90 -9.20 44.18
CA ILE A 64 -20.46 -8.82 45.50
C ILE A 64 -20.14 -7.35 45.81
N PHE A 65 -18.89 -6.91 45.59
CA PHE A 65 -18.48 -5.53 45.80
C PHE A 65 -19.20 -4.55 44.86
N LEU A 66 -19.36 -4.87 43.58
CA LEU A 66 -20.06 -4.02 42.62
C LEU A 66 -21.56 -3.90 42.94
N GLY A 67 -22.21 -4.99 43.37
CA GLY A 67 -23.59 -4.95 43.84
C GLY A 67 -23.77 -4.06 45.06
N PHE A 68 -22.83 -4.13 46.02
CA PHE A 68 -22.83 -3.27 47.20
C PHE A 68 -22.65 -1.78 46.86
N LEU A 69 -21.73 -1.45 45.95
CA LEU A 69 -21.51 -0.07 45.49
C LEU A 69 -22.72 0.48 44.73
N GLY A 70 -23.39 -0.34 43.91
CA GLY A 70 -24.64 0.03 43.23
C GLY A 70 -25.76 0.37 44.21
N LEU A 71 -25.91 -0.41 45.27
CA LEU A 71 -26.88 -0.14 46.34
C LEU A 71 -26.59 1.20 47.05
N LEU A 72 -25.32 1.49 47.37
CA LEU A 72 -24.92 2.77 47.97
C LEU A 72 -25.22 3.95 47.04
N ALA A 73 -25.01 3.81 45.73
CA ALA A 73 -25.34 4.85 44.76
C ALA A 73 -26.84 5.17 44.77
N VAL A 74 -27.71 4.16 44.79
CA VAL A 74 -29.17 4.34 44.89
C VAL A 74 -29.56 5.07 46.18
N ILE A 75 -28.98 4.69 47.32
CA ILE A 75 -29.22 5.35 48.61
C ILE A 75 -28.84 6.84 48.55
N MET A 76 -27.69 7.16 47.94
CA MET A 76 -27.22 8.55 47.80
C MET A 76 -28.12 9.38 46.88
N ILE A 77 -28.67 8.78 45.82
CA ILE A 77 -29.64 9.43 44.93
C ILE A 77 -30.93 9.76 45.70
N LEU A 78 -31.46 8.79 46.45
CA LEU A 78 -32.67 8.99 47.27
C LEU A 78 -32.45 10.06 48.35
N TYR A 79 -31.28 10.07 49.01
CA TYR A 79 -30.93 11.09 49.99
C TYR A 79 -30.80 12.50 49.37
N GLY A 80 -30.15 12.60 48.21
CA GLY A 80 -30.07 13.86 47.45
C GLY A 80 -31.44 14.38 47.03
N GLY A 81 -32.32 13.50 46.55
CA GLY A 81 -33.70 13.81 46.19
C GLY A 81 -34.53 14.27 47.40
N TYR A 82 -34.37 13.63 48.56
CA TYR A 82 -35.03 14.05 49.79
C TYR A 82 -34.62 15.47 50.23
N ILE A 83 -33.33 15.81 50.18
CA ILE A 83 -32.86 17.17 50.52
C ILE A 83 -33.44 18.19 49.53
N TRP A 84 -33.54 17.83 48.24
CA TRP A 84 -34.15 18.69 47.23
C TRP A 84 -35.62 18.97 47.55
N MET A 85 -36.42 17.93 47.82
CA MET A 85 -37.85 18.06 48.11
C MET A 85 -38.12 18.82 49.41
N THR A 86 -37.21 18.75 50.38
CA THR A 86 -37.34 19.42 51.69
C THR A 86 -36.63 20.78 51.77
N ALA A 87 -36.10 21.29 50.65
CA ALA A 87 -35.31 22.52 50.65
C ALA A 87 -36.14 23.79 50.90
N GLY A 88 -37.45 23.77 50.62
CA GLY A 88 -38.35 24.89 50.90
C GLY A 88 -37.92 26.23 50.28
N GLY A 89 -37.18 26.19 49.17
CA GLY A 89 -36.63 27.37 48.50
C GLY A 89 -35.29 27.91 49.05
N SER A 90 -34.71 27.28 50.08
CA SER A 90 -33.37 27.66 50.60
C SER A 90 -32.28 27.36 49.56
N PRO A 91 -31.54 28.38 49.07
CA PRO A 91 -30.51 28.20 48.04
C PRO A 91 -29.43 27.18 48.43
N ASP A 92 -28.96 27.24 49.68
CA ASP A 92 -27.89 26.39 50.20
C ASP A 92 -28.29 24.90 50.22
N LYS A 93 -29.55 24.60 50.53
CA LYS A 93 -30.06 23.22 50.55
C LYS A 93 -30.23 22.66 49.14
N ILE A 94 -30.67 23.49 48.20
CA ILE A 94 -30.79 23.11 46.78
C ILE A 94 -29.41 22.83 46.20
N GLU A 95 -28.42 23.67 46.48
CA GLU A 95 -27.04 23.47 46.02
C GLU A 95 -26.44 22.18 46.58
N LYS A 96 -26.64 21.92 47.88
CA LYS A 96 -26.20 20.67 48.52
C LYS A 96 -26.86 19.43 47.90
N ALA A 97 -28.16 19.48 47.61
CA ALA A 97 -28.87 18.39 46.95
C ALA A 97 -28.34 18.12 45.54
N LYS A 98 -28.14 19.17 44.73
CA LYS A 98 -27.59 19.07 43.37
C LYS A 98 -26.18 18.47 43.39
N LYS A 99 -25.32 18.85 44.35
CA LYS A 99 -23.98 18.29 44.49
C LYS A 99 -23.99 16.79 44.82
N ILE A 100 -24.89 16.35 45.70
CA ILE A 100 -25.05 14.94 46.06
C ILE A 100 -25.53 14.13 44.85
N LEU A 101 -26.55 14.61 44.13
CA LEU A 101 -27.09 13.92 42.95
C LEU A 101 -26.06 13.84 41.82
N ARG A 102 -25.32 14.92 41.55
CA ARG A 102 -24.25 14.93 40.54
C ARG A 102 -23.16 13.90 40.86
N ASN A 103 -22.69 13.87 42.10
CA ASN A 103 -21.64 12.94 42.50
C ASN A 103 -22.12 11.48 42.49
N ALA A 104 -23.37 11.21 42.88
CA ALA A 104 -23.96 9.88 42.83
C ALA A 104 -24.15 9.40 41.37
N GLY A 105 -24.55 10.30 40.46
CA GLY A 105 -24.64 10.00 39.02
C GLY A 105 -23.29 9.66 38.39
N ILE A 106 -22.22 10.40 38.73
CA ILE A 106 -20.85 10.09 38.30
C ILE A 106 -20.40 8.72 38.85
N GLY A 107 -20.68 8.44 40.13
CA GLY A 107 -20.34 7.15 40.74
C GLY A 107 -21.06 5.97 40.09
N LEU A 108 -22.34 6.11 39.77
CA LEU A 108 -23.12 5.08 39.06
C LEU A 108 -22.57 4.81 37.66
N LEU A 109 -22.20 5.86 36.93
CA LEU A 109 -21.61 5.75 35.60
C LEU A 109 -20.27 5.00 35.62
N ILE A 110 -19.42 5.28 36.63
CA ILE A 110 -18.15 4.55 36.84
C ILE A 110 -18.41 3.06 37.14
N ILE A 111 -19.42 2.73 37.94
CA ILE A 111 -19.76 1.33 38.26
C ILE A 111 -20.19 0.56 37.00
N ILE A 112 -21.03 1.16 36.15
CA ILE A 112 -21.51 0.55 34.89
C ILE A 112 -20.35 0.36 33.90
N MET A 113 -19.47 1.35 33.76
CA MET A 113 -18.29 1.25 32.89
C MET A 113 -17.29 0.22 33.42
N SER A 114 -17.07 0.16 34.73
CA SER A 114 -16.15 -0.80 35.37
C SER A 114 -16.55 -2.25 35.10
N PHE A 115 -17.85 -2.57 35.16
CA PHE A 115 -18.35 -3.91 34.83
C PHE A 115 -18.10 -4.27 33.36
N SER A 116 -18.38 -3.33 32.45
CA SER A 116 -18.18 -3.52 31.00
C SER A 116 -16.70 -3.71 30.65
N ILE A 117 -15.80 -2.94 31.30
CA ILE A 117 -14.35 -3.05 31.13
C ILE A 117 -13.83 -4.38 31.70
N ALA A 118 -14.31 -4.80 32.88
CA ALA A 118 -13.91 -6.07 33.47
C ALA A 118 -14.35 -7.26 32.60
N GLU A 119 -15.58 -7.28 32.10
CA GLU A 119 -16.07 -8.33 31.19
C GLU A 119 -15.30 -8.33 29.86
N PHE A 120 -14.99 -7.14 29.32
CA PHE A 120 -14.14 -7.01 28.14
C PHE A 120 -12.76 -7.64 28.37
N ILE A 121 -12.09 -7.32 29.48
CA ILE A 121 -10.78 -7.90 29.83
C ILE A 121 -10.87 -9.44 29.97
N PHE A 122 -11.93 -9.97 30.57
CA PHE A 122 -12.11 -11.43 30.71
C PHE A 122 -12.40 -12.13 29.37
N ARG A 123 -13.19 -11.53 28.49
CA ARG A 123 -13.40 -12.04 27.12
C ARG A 123 -12.10 -12.03 26.31
N GLN A 124 -11.31 -10.97 26.45
CA GLN A 124 -9.99 -10.89 25.83
C GLN A 124 -9.02 -11.94 26.40
N LEU A 125 -9.06 -12.23 27.71
CA LEU A 125 -8.24 -13.28 28.33
C LEU A 125 -8.67 -14.71 27.94
N GLY A 126 -9.97 -14.99 27.78
CA GLY A 126 -10.47 -16.30 27.35
C GLY A 126 -10.10 -16.66 25.91
N TRP A 127 -9.84 -15.66 25.07
CA TRP A 127 -9.34 -15.85 23.70
C TRP A 127 -7.81 -15.73 23.60
N ALA A 128 -7.16 -15.05 24.55
CA ALA A 128 -5.72 -14.77 24.48
C ALA A 128 -4.82 -15.85 25.09
N THR A 129 -5.32 -16.81 25.87
CA THR A 129 -4.43 -17.80 26.51
C THR A 129 -4.36 -19.16 25.81
N GLY A 130 -5.41 -19.67 25.15
CA GLY A 130 -5.37 -21.05 24.62
C GLY A 130 -4.98 -22.11 25.67
N LEU A 131 -5.04 -21.76 26.97
CA LEU A 131 -4.70 -22.63 28.09
C LEU A 131 -6.00 -22.96 28.82
N ASP A 132 -6.44 -24.20 28.66
CA ASP A 132 -7.26 -24.88 29.64
C ASP A 132 -6.48 -25.00 30.97
N GLN A 133 -7.14 -24.67 32.09
CA GLN A 133 -6.61 -24.81 33.45
C GLN A 133 -6.82 -26.19 34.07
N ASN A 134 -7.24 -27.23 33.32
CA ASN A 134 -7.51 -28.53 33.93
C ASN A 134 -6.59 -29.68 33.58
N GLY A 135 -5.40 -29.47 33.00
CA GLY A 135 -4.26 -30.39 33.16
C GLY A 135 -4.55 -31.89 32.97
N ARG A 136 -5.57 -32.22 32.18
CA ARG A 136 -6.02 -33.57 31.81
C ARG A 136 -6.42 -33.51 30.35
N PHE A 137 -5.42 -33.24 29.53
CA PHE A 137 -5.45 -33.74 28.16
C PHE A 137 -5.05 -35.20 28.25
N ASP A 138 -6.03 -36.08 28.07
CA ASP A 138 -5.76 -37.49 27.84
C ASP A 138 -4.90 -37.65 26.58
N GLN A 139 -3.95 -38.57 26.63
CA GLN A 139 -2.78 -38.67 25.75
C GLN A 139 -3.09 -39.29 24.37
N SER A 140 -4.17 -38.89 23.69
CA SER A 140 -4.64 -39.62 22.49
C SER A 140 -4.94 -38.77 21.24
N TYR A 141 -4.30 -37.62 21.04
CA TYR A 141 -4.31 -36.94 19.72
C TYR A 141 -3.37 -37.60 18.68
N GLN A 142 -3.12 -38.91 18.78
CA GLN A 142 -2.12 -39.58 17.94
C GLN A 142 -2.49 -39.64 16.44
N TYR A 143 -3.74 -39.36 16.05
CA TYR A 143 -4.21 -39.59 14.67
C TYR A 143 -4.86 -38.41 13.96
N SER A 144 -4.84 -37.20 14.53
CA SER A 144 -5.47 -36.06 13.87
C SER A 144 -4.46 -35.12 13.22
N GLY A 145 -4.26 -35.24 11.90
CA GLY A 145 -3.45 -34.30 11.13
C GLY A 145 -3.83 -32.83 11.36
N GLY A 146 -2.88 -31.91 11.23
CA GLY A 146 -3.14 -30.47 11.33
C GLY A 146 -4.20 -30.02 10.32
N ILE A 147 -5.14 -29.16 10.74
CA ILE A 147 -6.19 -28.61 9.86
C ILE A 147 -5.51 -27.74 8.80
N GLY A 148 -5.61 -28.14 7.53
CA GLY A 148 -4.93 -27.49 6.42
C GLY A 148 -3.66 -28.20 5.93
N GLY A 149 -3.06 -29.12 6.69
CA GLY A 149 -1.97 -29.99 6.18
C GLY A 149 -2.45 -31.28 5.50
N GLY A 150 -3.72 -31.66 5.70
CA GLY A 150 -4.33 -32.89 5.18
C GLY A 150 -5.59 -32.65 4.33
N ALA A 151 -6.49 -33.64 4.27
CA ALA A 151 -7.69 -33.58 3.41
C ALA A 151 -8.84 -32.71 3.94
N ILE A 152 -8.83 -32.39 5.24
CA ILE A 152 -9.84 -31.54 5.88
C ILE A 152 -9.46 -30.06 5.73
N LYS A 153 -10.42 -29.27 5.23
CA LYS A 153 -10.34 -27.81 5.13
C LYS A 153 -10.80 -27.15 6.43
N SER A 154 -11.92 -27.59 7.00
CA SER A 154 -12.44 -27.08 8.28
C SER A 154 -13.48 -28.03 8.88
N HIS A 155 -13.67 -27.99 10.20
CA HIS A 155 -14.77 -28.70 10.87
C HIS A 155 -15.34 -27.87 12.04
N TYR A 156 -16.57 -28.16 12.41
CA TYR A 156 -17.27 -27.60 13.57
C TYR A 156 -18.01 -28.72 14.31
N PRO A 157 -18.05 -28.76 15.65
CA PRO A 157 -17.36 -27.86 16.59
C PRO A 157 -15.83 -27.91 16.47
N PRO A 158 -15.11 -26.85 16.90
CA PRO A 158 -13.65 -26.86 16.99
C PRO A 158 -13.15 -27.96 17.93
N ARG A 159 -11.89 -28.35 17.75
CA ARG A 159 -11.21 -29.33 18.62
C ARG A 159 -11.24 -28.86 20.07
N GLY A 160 -11.61 -29.76 20.98
CA GLY A 160 -11.69 -29.48 22.42
C GLY A 160 -12.72 -28.43 22.80
N ALA A 161 -13.66 -28.08 21.91
CA ALA A 161 -14.67 -27.08 22.22
C ALA A 161 -15.52 -27.54 23.42
N ILE A 162 -15.69 -26.65 24.40
CA ILE A 162 -16.56 -26.87 25.57
C ILE A 162 -17.79 -25.98 25.47
N GLY A 163 -18.89 -26.41 26.09
CA GLY A 163 -20.13 -25.63 26.09
C GLY A 163 -20.89 -25.69 24.77
N VAL A 164 -20.62 -26.70 23.94
CA VAL A 164 -21.34 -26.91 22.67
C VAL A 164 -22.81 -27.19 22.99
N ALA A 165 -23.75 -26.53 22.32
CA ALA A 165 -25.17 -26.74 22.57
C ALA A 165 -25.64 -28.11 22.04
N ARG A 166 -26.79 -28.57 22.51
CA ARG A 166 -27.28 -29.92 22.18
C ARG A 166 -27.91 -30.05 20.79
N ASN A 167 -28.36 -28.94 20.22
CA ASN A 167 -29.05 -28.87 18.93
C ASN A 167 -28.17 -28.32 17.79
N VAL A 168 -26.88 -28.10 18.03
CA VAL A 168 -25.98 -27.67 16.95
C VAL A 168 -25.61 -28.82 16.02
N SER A 169 -25.47 -28.48 14.75
CA SER A 169 -25.01 -29.38 13.71
C SER A 169 -23.48 -29.54 13.77
N ILE A 170 -23.00 -30.73 13.43
CA ILE A 170 -21.57 -30.99 13.22
C ILE A 170 -21.30 -30.76 11.74
N VAL A 171 -20.20 -30.10 11.39
CA VAL A 171 -19.88 -29.79 9.99
C VAL A 171 -18.48 -30.23 9.66
N VAL A 172 -18.30 -30.85 8.50
CA VAL A 172 -17.00 -31.20 7.95
C VAL A 172 -16.90 -30.67 6.52
N THR A 173 -15.87 -29.88 6.26
CA THR A 173 -15.54 -29.40 4.92
C THR A 173 -14.22 -30.01 4.45
N PHE A 174 -14.28 -30.74 3.35
CA PHE A 174 -13.15 -31.34 2.66
C PHE A 174 -12.58 -30.41 1.59
N LYS A 175 -11.30 -30.55 1.29
CA LYS A 175 -10.64 -29.77 0.22
C LYS A 175 -11.04 -30.21 -1.19
N GLU A 176 -11.45 -31.46 -1.32
CA GLU A 176 -11.82 -32.09 -2.59
C GLU A 176 -13.23 -32.69 -2.47
N LYS A 177 -13.87 -32.91 -3.61
CA LYS A 177 -15.21 -33.51 -3.67
C LYS A 177 -15.17 -34.97 -3.25
N ILE A 178 -16.12 -35.35 -2.41
CA ILE A 178 -16.23 -36.67 -1.78
C ILE A 178 -17.36 -37.47 -2.45
N ASP A 179 -17.16 -38.78 -2.55
CA ASP A 179 -18.25 -39.69 -2.92
C ASP A 179 -19.24 -39.79 -1.75
N ARG A 180 -20.44 -39.24 -1.95
CA ARG A 180 -21.52 -39.20 -0.95
C ARG A 180 -21.87 -40.59 -0.40
N SER A 181 -21.76 -41.63 -1.23
CA SER A 181 -22.07 -43.01 -0.84
C SER A 181 -21.13 -43.55 0.25
N THR A 182 -19.97 -42.93 0.42
CA THR A 182 -18.97 -43.28 1.43
C THR A 182 -19.12 -42.51 2.74
N ILE A 183 -20.07 -41.56 2.83
CA ILE A 183 -20.37 -40.79 4.05
C ILE A 183 -21.70 -41.22 4.65
N TYR A 184 -22.73 -41.37 3.81
CA TYR A 184 -24.08 -41.66 4.26
C TYR A 184 -24.86 -42.52 3.26
N ASN A 185 -25.87 -43.22 3.76
CA ASN A 185 -26.77 -44.01 2.94
C ASN A 185 -27.67 -43.08 2.11
N GLN A 186 -27.52 -43.13 0.79
CA GLN A 186 -28.22 -42.23 -0.14
C GLN A 186 -29.74 -42.36 -0.11
N SER A 187 -30.29 -43.46 0.41
CA SER A 187 -31.74 -43.67 0.52
C SER A 187 -32.32 -43.11 1.82
N THR A 188 -31.57 -43.11 2.91
CA THR A 188 -32.07 -42.75 4.25
C THR A 188 -31.47 -41.47 4.83
N GLY A 189 -30.34 -41.00 4.29
CA GLY A 189 -29.59 -39.85 4.78
C GLY A 189 -28.69 -40.14 5.97
N TYR A 190 -28.83 -41.30 6.64
CA TYR A 190 -28.06 -41.63 7.84
C TYR A 190 -26.61 -41.99 7.53
N LEU A 191 -25.72 -41.64 8.45
CA LEU A 191 -24.29 -41.98 8.36
C LEU A 191 -24.06 -43.48 8.23
N ILE A 192 -23.02 -43.84 7.48
CA ILE A 192 -22.48 -45.21 7.44
C ILE A 192 -21.22 -45.30 8.31
N SER A 193 -20.67 -46.50 8.47
CA SER A 193 -19.55 -46.81 9.38
C SER A 193 -18.25 -46.04 9.11
N ASN A 194 -18.16 -45.29 8.02
CA ASN A 194 -16.99 -44.49 7.68
C ASN A 194 -16.95 -43.14 8.41
N VAL A 195 -18.08 -42.71 8.97
CA VAL A 195 -18.19 -41.53 9.84
C VAL A 195 -18.83 -41.97 11.15
N VAL A 196 -18.02 -42.01 12.20
CA VAL A 196 -18.44 -42.46 13.53
C VAL A 196 -18.55 -41.24 14.45
N ILE A 197 -19.66 -41.15 15.17
CA ILE A 197 -19.88 -40.13 16.21
C ILE A 197 -20.29 -40.87 17.47
N GLU A 198 -19.42 -40.87 18.48
CA GLU A 198 -19.59 -41.63 19.71
C GLU A 198 -19.43 -40.77 20.94
N ASP A 199 -20.14 -41.12 22.02
CA ASP A 199 -19.95 -40.48 23.32
C ASP A 199 -18.74 -41.08 24.07
N ALA A 200 -18.40 -40.49 25.21
CA ALA A 200 -17.31 -40.96 26.08
C ALA A 200 -17.47 -42.41 26.58
N ASP A 201 -18.69 -42.97 26.53
CA ASP A 201 -19.01 -44.34 26.92
C ASP A 201 -18.88 -45.32 25.72
N GLY A 202 -18.51 -44.83 24.53
CA GLY A 202 -18.37 -45.60 23.29
C GLY A 202 -19.70 -45.88 22.58
N ASN A 203 -20.79 -45.20 22.95
CA ASN A 203 -22.07 -45.38 22.30
C ASN A 203 -22.14 -44.52 21.03
N GLN A 204 -22.31 -45.18 19.87
CA GLN A 204 -22.48 -44.49 18.59
C GLN A 204 -23.87 -43.86 18.46
N ASN A 205 -23.93 -42.62 17.99
CA ASN A 205 -25.18 -41.97 17.62
C ASN A 205 -25.60 -42.36 16.20
N SER A 206 -26.43 -43.40 16.09
CA SER A 206 -26.98 -43.87 14.81
C SER A 206 -28.09 -42.98 14.22
N SER A 207 -28.50 -41.92 14.92
CA SER A 207 -29.57 -41.00 14.50
C SER A 207 -29.07 -39.78 13.73
N VAL A 208 -27.82 -39.79 13.27
CA VAL A 208 -27.20 -38.66 12.57
C VAL A 208 -27.33 -38.84 11.06
N LYS A 209 -27.81 -37.78 10.41
CA LYS A 209 -27.92 -37.65 8.95
C LYS A 209 -26.86 -36.70 8.42
N ALA A 210 -26.42 -36.91 7.19
CA ALA A 210 -25.57 -35.98 6.48
C ALA A 210 -26.34 -35.30 5.33
N ILE A 211 -26.11 -34.00 5.17
CA ILE A 211 -26.65 -33.18 4.08
C ILE A 211 -25.49 -32.44 3.42
N THR A 212 -25.46 -32.44 2.08
CA THR A 212 -24.47 -31.69 1.29
C THR A 212 -25.12 -31.17 0.01
N GLU A 213 -24.69 -29.99 -0.45
CA GLU A 213 -25.08 -29.40 -1.73
C GLU A 213 -23.93 -29.41 -2.76
N ASP A 214 -22.67 -29.47 -2.31
CA ASP A 214 -21.46 -29.23 -3.13
C ASP A 214 -20.46 -30.39 -3.17
N ASP A 215 -20.70 -31.48 -2.42
CA ASP A 215 -19.81 -32.63 -2.24
C ASP A 215 -18.51 -32.34 -1.48
N ASN A 216 -18.32 -31.11 -1.00
CA ASN A 216 -17.17 -30.68 -0.23
C ASN A 216 -17.55 -30.50 1.24
N THR A 217 -18.71 -29.92 1.52
CA THR A 217 -19.19 -29.62 2.86
C THR A 217 -20.37 -30.51 3.23
N PHE A 218 -20.21 -31.26 4.32
CA PHE A 218 -21.22 -32.13 4.89
C PHE A 218 -21.67 -31.57 6.23
N VAL A 219 -22.96 -31.28 6.34
CA VAL A 219 -23.62 -30.90 7.59
C VAL A 219 -24.29 -32.13 8.17
N LEU A 220 -23.85 -32.51 9.36
CA LEU A 220 -24.30 -33.68 10.09
C LEU A 220 -25.31 -33.22 11.15
N THR A 221 -26.57 -33.62 10.96
CA THR A 221 -27.70 -33.25 11.82
C THR A 221 -28.25 -34.49 12.50
N SER A 222 -28.38 -34.45 13.82
CA SER A 222 -29.00 -35.53 14.59
C SER A 222 -30.50 -35.34 14.67
N ASP A 223 -31.28 -36.41 14.52
CA ASP A 223 -32.74 -36.36 14.72
C ASP A 223 -33.12 -36.05 16.19
N ASN A 224 -32.24 -36.43 17.11
CA ASN A 224 -32.36 -36.14 18.54
C ASN A 224 -31.25 -35.19 18.99
N TYR A 225 -31.48 -34.40 20.03
CA TYR A 225 -30.45 -33.58 20.64
C TYR A 225 -29.25 -34.41 21.09
N LEU A 226 -28.04 -33.93 20.80
CA LEU A 226 -26.79 -34.50 21.27
C LEU A 226 -26.70 -34.37 22.79
N GLY A 227 -25.98 -35.30 23.42
CA GLY A 227 -25.73 -35.30 24.87
C GLY A 227 -26.99 -35.44 25.72
N ARG A 228 -26.83 -35.19 27.02
CA ARG A 228 -27.87 -35.29 28.04
C ARG A 228 -28.32 -33.89 28.48
N ASP A 229 -29.51 -33.78 29.05
CA ASP A 229 -30.07 -32.51 29.55
C ASP A 229 -29.58 -32.16 30.98
N ASP A 230 -28.89 -33.07 31.64
CA ASP A 230 -28.45 -32.95 33.03
C ASP A 230 -26.93 -32.89 33.21
N THR A 231 -26.16 -33.38 32.23
CA THR A 231 -24.72 -33.54 32.33
C THR A 231 -24.03 -33.24 31.00
N ASN A 232 -22.82 -32.68 31.09
CA ASN A 232 -21.97 -32.47 29.92
C ASN A 232 -21.43 -33.82 29.42
N VAL A 233 -21.46 -34.03 28.11
CA VAL A 233 -21.04 -35.28 27.46
C VAL A 233 -19.95 -34.97 26.44
N VAL A 234 -18.84 -35.70 26.51
CA VAL A 234 -17.78 -35.63 25.49
C VAL A 234 -18.17 -36.50 24.30
N TYR A 235 -18.03 -35.96 23.10
CA TYR A 235 -18.21 -36.68 21.84
C TYR A 235 -16.90 -36.76 21.08
N THR A 236 -16.65 -37.90 20.45
CA THR A 236 -15.59 -38.14 19.48
C THR A 236 -16.21 -38.28 18.09
N VAL A 237 -15.63 -37.60 17.10
CA VAL A 237 -15.96 -37.78 15.69
C VAL A 237 -14.77 -38.35 14.96
N THR A 238 -14.97 -39.49 14.30
CA THR A 238 -13.92 -40.23 13.60
C THR A 238 -14.31 -40.40 12.13
N LEU A 239 -13.41 -39.95 11.24
CA LEU A 239 -13.49 -40.11 9.80
C LEU A 239 -12.48 -41.18 9.39
N THR A 240 -12.93 -42.27 8.77
CA THR A 240 -12.06 -43.42 8.44
C THR A 240 -11.36 -43.25 7.10
N SER A 241 -10.36 -44.11 6.84
CA SER A 241 -9.66 -44.21 5.54
C SER A 241 -10.56 -44.57 4.37
N ASP A 242 -11.74 -45.14 4.64
CA ASP A 242 -12.65 -45.67 3.62
C ASP A 242 -13.53 -44.59 2.98
N ILE A 243 -13.40 -43.33 3.43
CA ILE A 243 -14.01 -42.18 2.75
C ILE A 243 -13.23 -41.94 1.46
N LEU A 244 -13.95 -41.95 0.34
CA LEU A 244 -13.36 -41.82 -0.99
C LEU A 244 -13.66 -40.44 -1.60
N LYS A 245 -12.68 -39.93 -2.35
CA LYS A 245 -12.87 -38.81 -3.26
C LYS A 245 -13.75 -39.24 -4.44
N GLN A 246 -14.30 -38.29 -5.19
CA GLN A 246 -15.08 -38.61 -6.40
C GLN A 246 -14.32 -39.41 -7.46
N ASN A 247 -12.98 -39.36 -7.47
CA ASN A 247 -12.15 -40.16 -8.36
C ASN A 247 -11.90 -41.59 -7.87
N GLY A 248 -12.43 -41.97 -6.70
CA GLY A 248 -12.29 -43.31 -6.09
C GLY A 248 -11.10 -43.47 -5.15
N ASP A 249 -10.23 -42.47 -5.01
CA ASP A 249 -9.06 -42.56 -4.13
C ASP A 249 -9.43 -42.32 -2.65
N PRO A 250 -8.81 -43.02 -1.69
CA PRO A 250 -8.94 -42.74 -0.26
C PRO A 250 -8.55 -41.30 0.08
N VAL A 251 -9.41 -40.61 0.81
CA VAL A 251 -9.23 -39.20 1.19
C VAL A 251 -8.04 -39.00 2.13
N PHE A 252 -7.81 -39.95 3.04
CA PHE A 252 -6.73 -39.90 4.03
C PHE A 252 -5.56 -40.85 3.69
N GLY A 253 -5.51 -41.37 2.47
CA GLY A 253 -4.61 -42.46 2.10
C GLY A 253 -5.03 -43.81 2.68
N ALA A 254 -4.29 -44.87 2.36
CA ALA A 254 -4.73 -46.25 2.58
C ALA A 254 -4.93 -46.66 4.06
N THR A 255 -4.33 -45.93 5.01
CA THR A 255 -4.40 -46.24 6.45
C THR A 255 -4.65 -45.02 7.32
N GLY A 256 -4.99 -43.87 6.73
CA GLY A 256 -5.17 -42.62 7.48
C GLY A 256 -6.59 -42.48 8.01
N SER A 257 -6.74 -41.86 9.17
CA SER A 257 -8.03 -41.44 9.72
C SER A 257 -7.93 -40.00 10.21
N TYR A 258 -9.08 -39.41 10.55
CA TYR A 258 -9.13 -38.09 11.16
C TYR A 258 -10.13 -38.07 12.31
N GLU A 259 -9.65 -37.72 13.50
CA GLU A 259 -10.46 -37.74 14.71
C GLU A 259 -10.41 -36.40 15.45
N TRP A 260 -11.51 -36.01 16.09
CA TRP A 260 -11.51 -34.92 17.08
C TRP A 260 -12.60 -35.10 18.13
N GLN A 261 -12.42 -34.40 19.26
CA GLN A 261 -13.36 -34.39 20.37
C GLN A 261 -13.89 -33.00 20.69
N PHE A 262 -15.09 -32.95 21.27
CA PHE A 262 -15.70 -31.76 21.85
C PHE A 262 -16.71 -32.14 22.95
N THR A 263 -17.03 -31.19 23.82
CA THR A 263 -17.93 -31.39 24.96
C THR A 263 -19.26 -30.68 24.74
N VAL A 264 -20.31 -31.48 24.57
CA VAL A 264 -21.71 -31.04 24.53
C VAL A 264 -22.18 -30.74 25.94
N SER A 265 -22.83 -29.60 26.11
CA SER A 265 -23.38 -29.12 27.38
C SER A 265 -24.87 -29.46 27.51
N THR A 266 -25.49 -29.05 28.61
CA THR A 266 -26.92 -29.29 28.86
C THR A 266 -27.85 -28.31 28.16
N ILE A 267 -27.31 -27.26 27.52
CA ILE A 267 -28.09 -26.15 26.98
C ILE A 267 -28.51 -26.39 25.52
N ILE A 268 -29.66 -25.81 25.15
CA ILE A 268 -30.12 -25.70 23.76
C ILE A 268 -29.87 -24.27 23.31
N ASP A 269 -29.36 -24.12 22.09
CA ASP A 269 -29.15 -22.82 21.50
C ASP A 269 -30.39 -22.33 20.77
N LEU A 270 -30.90 -21.19 21.23
CA LEU A 270 -32.04 -20.47 20.66
C LEU A 270 -31.65 -19.02 20.35
N THR A 271 -30.35 -18.71 20.33
CA THR A 271 -29.86 -17.36 20.09
C THR A 271 -29.75 -17.16 18.59
N PRO A 272 -30.38 -16.14 18.00
CA PRO A 272 -30.22 -15.89 16.58
C PRO A 272 -28.84 -15.29 16.28
N PRO A 273 -28.20 -15.65 15.14
CA PRO A 273 -26.96 -15.04 14.72
C PRO A 273 -27.16 -13.60 14.28
N LYS A 274 -26.10 -12.80 14.35
CA LYS A 274 -26.09 -11.37 14.00
C LYS A 274 -24.82 -11.01 13.24
N VAL A 275 -24.94 -10.04 12.34
CA VAL A 275 -23.79 -9.45 11.66
C VAL A 275 -23.05 -8.50 12.62
N VAL A 276 -21.79 -8.78 12.92
CA VAL A 276 -20.95 -7.94 13.81
C VAL A 276 -20.04 -7.00 13.04
N GLY A 277 -19.82 -7.24 11.74
CA GLY A 277 -19.04 -6.35 10.90
C GLY A 277 -19.02 -6.77 9.44
N VAL A 278 -18.94 -5.78 8.55
CA VAL A 278 -18.86 -5.98 7.10
C VAL A 278 -17.69 -5.22 6.51
N PHE A 279 -17.11 -5.80 5.47
CA PHE A 279 -16.19 -5.12 4.56
C PHE A 279 -16.67 -5.40 3.12
N PRO A 280 -16.68 -4.42 2.21
CA PRO A 280 -16.39 -3.02 2.45
C PRO A 280 -17.41 -2.33 3.38
N ILE A 281 -16.95 -1.29 4.09
CA ILE A 281 -17.76 -0.57 5.08
C ILE A 281 -18.81 0.28 4.35
N PRO A 282 -20.03 0.45 4.88
CA PRO A 282 -21.08 1.22 4.23
C PRO A 282 -20.68 2.64 3.84
N ASP A 283 -21.25 3.13 2.74
CA ASP A 283 -21.17 4.51 2.24
C ASP A 283 -19.75 5.03 1.89
N LYS A 284 -18.78 4.11 1.72
CA LYS A 284 -17.41 4.43 1.31
C LYS A 284 -17.07 3.90 -0.07
N THR A 285 -16.05 4.49 -0.69
CA THR A 285 -15.51 4.05 -1.98
C THR A 285 -14.28 3.19 -1.79
N TYR A 286 -14.25 2.05 -2.46
CA TYR A 286 -13.16 1.06 -2.42
C TYR A 286 -12.66 0.72 -3.83
N ALA A 287 -11.44 0.21 -3.92
CA ALA A 287 -10.94 -0.37 -5.16
C ALA A 287 -11.82 -1.54 -5.61
N ARG A 288 -11.97 -1.72 -6.91
CA ARG A 288 -12.92 -2.72 -7.45
C ARG A 288 -12.49 -4.17 -7.25
N ASN A 289 -11.25 -4.45 -6.88
CA ASN A 289 -10.78 -5.78 -6.48
C ASN A 289 -11.03 -6.12 -5.00
N ALA A 290 -11.85 -5.34 -4.29
CA ALA A 290 -12.26 -5.65 -2.93
C ALA A 290 -13.13 -6.91 -2.87
N VAL A 291 -12.79 -7.82 -1.95
CA VAL A 291 -13.63 -8.96 -1.53
C VAL A 291 -14.68 -8.45 -0.55
N VAL A 292 -15.90 -9.00 -0.61
CA VAL A 292 -16.92 -8.71 0.40
C VAL A 292 -16.77 -9.70 1.55
N GLN A 293 -16.45 -9.23 2.75
CA GLN A 293 -16.41 -10.03 3.98
C GLN A 293 -17.58 -9.70 4.90
N ILE A 294 -18.20 -10.71 5.47
CA ILE A 294 -19.32 -10.61 6.41
C ILE A 294 -18.97 -11.42 7.65
N ASN A 295 -18.87 -10.77 8.80
CA ASN A 295 -18.52 -11.40 10.06
C ASN A 295 -19.75 -11.53 10.96
N PHE A 296 -19.93 -12.71 11.55
CA PHE A 296 -21.02 -13.02 12.46
C PHE A 296 -20.52 -13.18 13.90
N ASN A 297 -21.39 -12.97 14.87
CA ASN A 297 -21.10 -13.21 16.29
C ASN A 297 -20.87 -14.70 16.62
N GLU A 298 -21.35 -15.59 15.75
CA GLU A 298 -21.35 -17.04 15.96
C GLU A 298 -21.27 -17.83 14.62
N PRO A 299 -20.99 -19.14 14.67
CA PRO A 299 -20.89 -19.98 13.48
C PRO A 299 -22.21 -20.14 12.71
N ILE A 300 -22.14 -19.96 11.39
CA ILE A 300 -23.26 -20.01 10.45
C ILE A 300 -23.28 -21.35 9.72
N ASN A 301 -24.47 -21.90 9.51
CA ASN A 301 -24.65 -23.15 8.77
C ASN A 301 -24.28 -22.95 7.28
N PRO A 302 -23.27 -23.67 6.74
CA PRO A 302 -22.80 -23.51 5.36
C PRO A 302 -23.90 -23.75 4.33
N LEU A 303 -24.87 -24.65 4.58
CA LEU A 303 -25.98 -24.89 3.66
C LEU A 303 -26.80 -23.62 3.40
N SER A 304 -26.77 -22.65 4.31
CA SER A 304 -27.49 -21.38 4.17
C SER A 304 -26.63 -20.22 3.66
N ALA A 305 -25.32 -20.39 3.60
CA ALA A 305 -24.36 -19.28 3.57
C ALA A 305 -23.22 -19.41 2.56
N SER A 306 -22.98 -20.61 2.01
CA SER A 306 -22.00 -20.84 0.94
C SER A 306 -22.67 -21.33 -0.34
N GLY A 307 -22.17 -20.86 -1.49
CA GLY A 307 -22.66 -21.28 -2.79
C GLY A 307 -22.25 -20.35 -3.94
N GLU A 308 -22.45 -20.82 -5.16
CA GLU A 308 -22.15 -20.08 -6.38
C GLU A 308 -23.41 -19.43 -6.97
N VAL A 309 -23.31 -18.14 -7.29
CA VAL A 309 -24.43 -17.39 -7.90
C VAL A 309 -24.82 -18.00 -9.25
N ALA A 310 -23.84 -18.46 -10.03
CA ALA A 310 -24.05 -19.14 -11.31
C ALA A 310 -24.92 -20.40 -11.19
N ASN A 311 -24.88 -21.08 -10.03
CA ASN A 311 -25.64 -22.30 -9.76
C ASN A 311 -26.95 -22.02 -9.00
N GLY A 312 -27.40 -20.76 -8.98
CA GLY A 312 -28.70 -20.36 -8.40
C GLY A 312 -28.67 -19.98 -6.92
N PHE A 313 -27.50 -19.85 -6.30
CA PHE A 313 -27.41 -19.38 -4.91
C PHE A 313 -27.94 -17.95 -4.77
N ASN A 314 -28.91 -17.74 -3.87
CA ASN A 314 -29.63 -16.47 -3.73
C ASN A 314 -30.00 -16.09 -2.29
N LYS A 315 -29.41 -16.75 -1.29
CA LYS A 315 -29.63 -16.49 0.15
C LYS A 315 -28.86 -15.24 0.60
N ILE A 316 -27.75 -14.95 -0.09
CA ILE A 316 -26.99 -13.70 -0.01
C ILE A 316 -26.83 -13.18 -1.44
N VAL A 317 -27.07 -11.89 -1.65
CA VAL A 317 -27.10 -11.28 -2.99
C VAL A 317 -26.23 -10.03 -2.99
N ALA A 318 -25.21 -10.01 -3.84
CA ALA A 318 -24.45 -8.80 -4.18
C ALA A 318 -24.90 -8.30 -5.55
N GLN A 319 -25.24 -7.02 -5.66
CA GLN A 319 -25.85 -6.45 -6.86
C GLN A 319 -25.38 -5.01 -7.10
N ALA A 320 -25.13 -4.66 -8.36
CA ALA A 320 -24.83 -3.27 -8.73
C ALA A 320 -26.13 -2.47 -8.91
N LEU A 321 -26.17 -1.24 -8.40
CA LEU A 321 -27.33 -0.37 -8.51
C LEU A 321 -27.71 -0.11 -9.98
N GLY A 322 -28.98 -0.28 -10.30
CA GLY A 322 -29.51 -0.14 -11.66
C GLY A 322 -29.30 -1.35 -12.57
N VAL A 323 -28.74 -2.45 -12.06
CA VAL A 323 -28.59 -3.74 -12.78
C VAL A 323 -29.50 -4.78 -12.15
N SER A 324 -30.35 -5.44 -12.91
CA SER A 324 -31.35 -6.40 -12.39
C SER A 324 -30.78 -7.77 -12.04
N THR A 325 -29.59 -8.11 -12.52
CA THR A 325 -28.92 -9.39 -12.28
C THR A 325 -27.91 -9.29 -11.12
N PRO A 326 -27.87 -10.26 -10.20
CA PRO A 326 -26.80 -10.36 -9.20
C PRO A 326 -25.41 -10.45 -9.85
N ILE A 327 -24.40 -9.98 -9.13
CA ILE A 327 -23.00 -10.09 -9.53
C ILE A 327 -22.60 -11.56 -9.46
N ASN A 328 -22.02 -12.09 -10.53
CA ASN A 328 -21.58 -13.47 -10.55
C ASN A 328 -20.33 -13.67 -9.68
N GLY A 329 -20.31 -14.75 -8.91
CA GLY A 329 -19.22 -15.06 -7.97
C GLY A 329 -19.60 -16.18 -7.01
N THR A 330 -18.72 -16.40 -6.04
CA THR A 330 -18.83 -17.50 -5.07
C THR A 330 -18.79 -16.95 -3.64
N PHE A 331 -19.77 -17.34 -2.83
CA PHE A 331 -19.79 -17.10 -1.39
C PHE A 331 -19.15 -18.30 -0.69
N ASN A 332 -18.04 -18.05 0.02
CA ASN A 332 -17.32 -19.05 0.78
C ASN A 332 -17.43 -18.74 2.27
N ILE A 333 -17.78 -19.74 3.07
CA ILE A 333 -17.77 -19.61 4.52
C ILE A 333 -16.44 -20.12 5.09
N VAL A 334 -15.80 -19.31 5.93
CA VAL A 334 -14.44 -19.47 6.42
C VAL A 334 -14.35 -19.04 7.89
N ASN A 335 -13.15 -19.07 8.46
CA ASN A 335 -12.88 -18.65 9.84
C ASN A 335 -13.79 -19.38 10.87
N GLN A 336 -13.71 -20.71 10.88
CA GLN A 336 -14.57 -21.58 11.72
C GLN A 336 -16.07 -21.30 11.53
N TYR A 337 -16.47 -21.10 10.28
CA TYR A 337 -17.85 -20.83 9.87
C TYR A 337 -18.41 -19.49 10.39
N ARG A 338 -17.58 -18.53 10.79
CA ARG A 338 -18.04 -17.23 11.31
C ARG A 338 -17.92 -16.08 10.32
N THR A 339 -17.24 -16.29 9.20
CA THR A 339 -17.02 -15.26 8.20
C THR A 339 -17.42 -15.77 6.83
N ILE A 340 -18.16 -14.97 6.06
CA ILE A 340 -18.46 -15.23 4.65
C ILE A 340 -17.62 -14.30 3.80
N GLU A 341 -16.94 -14.84 2.78
CA GLU A 341 -16.18 -14.09 1.77
C GLU A 341 -16.81 -14.29 0.40
N PHE A 342 -17.16 -13.19 -0.28
CA PHE A 342 -17.63 -13.21 -1.66
C PHE A 342 -16.54 -12.72 -2.60
N ILE A 343 -16.18 -13.59 -3.54
CA ILE A 343 -15.21 -13.30 -4.60
C ILE A 343 -15.98 -13.38 -5.93
N THR A 344 -15.88 -12.32 -6.72
CA THR A 344 -16.53 -12.26 -8.04
C THR A 344 -15.86 -13.21 -9.03
N SER A 345 -16.55 -13.58 -10.11
CA SER A 345 -15.93 -14.36 -11.19
C SER A 345 -15.28 -13.51 -12.29
N ASP A 346 -15.34 -12.18 -12.20
CA ASP A 346 -14.85 -11.28 -13.26
C ASP A 346 -13.34 -11.01 -13.11
N LEU A 347 -12.52 -11.63 -13.97
CA LEU A 347 -11.07 -11.47 -13.96
C LEU A 347 -10.70 -10.07 -14.47
N CYS A 348 -9.96 -9.30 -13.67
CA CYS A 348 -9.64 -7.91 -13.98
C CYS A 348 -8.15 -7.56 -13.86
N GLY A 349 -7.32 -8.43 -13.31
CA GLY A 349 -5.90 -8.15 -13.14
C GLY A 349 -5.12 -9.32 -12.55
N ARG A 350 -3.85 -9.03 -12.23
CA ARG A 350 -2.97 -9.92 -11.49
C ARG A 350 -2.26 -9.16 -10.38
N ASN A 351 -2.08 -9.81 -9.23
CA ASN A 351 -1.36 -9.23 -8.10
C ASN A 351 0.16 -9.35 -8.28
N SER A 352 0.92 -8.80 -7.32
CA SER A 352 2.38 -8.76 -7.34
C SER A 352 3.07 -10.13 -7.28
N CYS A 353 2.33 -11.21 -7.00
CA CYS A 353 2.82 -12.59 -7.03
C CYS A 353 2.39 -13.36 -8.28
N GLY A 354 1.70 -12.70 -9.21
CA GLY A 354 1.22 -13.28 -10.46
C GLY A 354 -0.09 -14.06 -10.33
N TYR A 355 -0.76 -14.02 -9.18
CA TYR A 355 -2.09 -14.64 -9.01
C TYR A 355 -3.17 -13.76 -9.63
N ASP A 356 -4.20 -14.40 -10.18
CA ASP A 356 -5.35 -13.75 -10.77
C ASP A 356 -6.16 -12.97 -9.71
N VAL A 357 -6.60 -11.77 -10.07
CA VAL A 357 -7.40 -10.86 -9.24
C VAL A 357 -8.75 -10.65 -9.90
N PHE A 358 -9.81 -10.83 -9.12
CA PHE A 358 -11.19 -10.70 -9.58
C PHE A 358 -11.82 -9.41 -9.05
N CYS A 359 -12.63 -8.74 -9.87
CA CYS A 359 -13.18 -7.44 -9.53
C CYS A 359 -14.70 -7.38 -9.55
N LEU A 360 -15.23 -6.66 -8.58
CA LEU A 360 -16.54 -6.04 -8.67
C LEU A 360 -16.63 -5.09 -9.88
N PRO A 361 -17.84 -4.78 -10.36
CA PRO A 361 -18.04 -3.73 -11.36
C PRO A 361 -17.44 -2.41 -10.88
N GLY A 362 -16.65 -1.73 -11.72
CA GLY A 362 -16.01 -0.45 -11.37
C GLY A 362 -16.95 0.75 -11.51
N ASP A 363 -16.75 1.79 -10.70
CA ASP A 363 -17.55 3.02 -10.67
C ASP A 363 -19.06 2.77 -10.49
N LYS A 364 -19.41 1.82 -9.62
CA LYS A 364 -20.79 1.44 -9.30
C LYS A 364 -21.05 1.50 -7.81
N ASP A 365 -22.30 1.79 -7.45
CA ASP A 365 -22.78 1.50 -6.10
C ASP A 365 -23.18 0.01 -6.04
N ILE A 366 -22.62 -0.72 -5.08
CA ILE A 366 -22.88 -2.15 -4.85
C ILE A 366 -23.71 -2.28 -3.59
N THR A 367 -24.83 -2.98 -3.69
CA THR A 367 -25.69 -3.35 -2.57
C THR A 367 -25.50 -4.82 -2.27
N VAL A 368 -25.34 -5.16 -0.98
CA VAL A 368 -25.29 -6.54 -0.51
C VAL A 368 -26.44 -6.77 0.45
N LEU A 369 -27.22 -7.81 0.18
CA LEU A 369 -28.40 -8.23 0.94
C LEU A 369 -28.18 -9.65 1.49
N ILE A 370 -28.33 -9.79 2.80
CA ILE A 370 -28.36 -11.06 3.51
C ILE A 370 -29.81 -11.32 3.91
N LYS A 371 -30.38 -12.43 3.47
CA LYS A 371 -31.76 -12.79 3.82
C LYS A 371 -31.81 -13.52 5.15
N ALA A 372 -32.74 -13.12 6.02
CA ALA A 372 -33.14 -13.93 7.15
C ALA A 372 -34.00 -15.11 6.67
N ALA A 373 -33.85 -16.26 7.31
CA ALA A 373 -34.62 -17.45 6.96
C ALA A 373 -36.07 -17.34 7.46
N THR A 374 -37.00 -17.99 6.77
CA THR A 374 -38.37 -18.10 7.25
C THR A 374 -38.44 -18.95 8.52
N LEU A 375 -39.09 -18.43 9.56
CA LEU A 375 -39.25 -19.12 10.83
C LEU A 375 -40.20 -20.31 10.73
N ALA A 376 -39.85 -21.44 11.34
CA ALA A 376 -40.69 -22.63 11.42
C ALA A 376 -41.93 -22.41 12.29
N THR A 377 -41.84 -21.55 13.30
CA THR A 377 -42.95 -21.11 14.13
C THR A 377 -42.80 -19.63 14.42
N PRO A 378 -43.84 -18.79 14.19
CA PRO A 378 -43.75 -17.36 14.49
C PRO A 378 -43.31 -17.08 15.93
N GLY A 379 -42.32 -16.20 16.10
CA GLY A 379 -41.76 -15.84 17.40
C GLY A 379 -40.83 -16.90 18.01
N LYS A 380 -40.49 -17.96 17.27
CA LYS A 380 -39.40 -18.89 17.61
C LYS A 380 -38.27 -18.74 16.59
N PRO A 381 -37.01 -18.77 17.04
CA PRO A 381 -35.87 -18.43 16.19
C PRO A 381 -35.57 -19.49 15.13
N THR A 382 -35.99 -20.75 15.35
CA THR A 382 -35.73 -21.87 14.44
C THR A 382 -36.35 -21.67 13.05
N ALA A 383 -35.57 -21.90 12.01
CA ALA A 383 -35.94 -21.74 10.61
C ALA A 383 -36.56 -23.00 9.96
N VAL A 384 -37.31 -22.80 8.87
CA VAL A 384 -37.82 -23.87 8.00
C VAL A 384 -36.71 -24.45 7.14
N ILE A 385 -36.64 -25.77 7.03
CA ILE A 385 -35.77 -26.51 6.11
C ILE A 385 -36.58 -26.90 4.86
N PRO A 386 -36.08 -26.70 3.62
CA PRO A 386 -34.79 -26.12 3.26
C PRO A 386 -34.72 -24.60 3.48
N PHE A 387 -33.55 -24.12 3.90
CA PHE A 387 -33.36 -22.71 4.25
C PHE A 387 -33.42 -21.80 3.02
N ASN A 388 -34.25 -20.75 3.08
CA ASN A 388 -34.31 -19.66 2.10
C ASN A 388 -33.50 -18.41 2.51
N GLY A 389 -32.89 -18.43 3.69
CA GLY A 389 -32.03 -17.38 4.23
C GLY A 389 -30.97 -17.95 5.17
N VAL A 390 -30.14 -17.09 5.75
CA VAL A 390 -28.99 -17.45 6.59
C VAL A 390 -29.43 -17.90 7.98
N VAL A 391 -28.83 -19.01 8.46
CA VAL A 391 -29.09 -19.59 9.79
C VAL A 391 -27.79 -19.98 10.50
N ASP A 392 -27.79 -20.02 11.83
CA ASP A 392 -26.67 -20.54 12.63
C ASP A 392 -26.57 -22.08 12.58
N MET A 393 -25.59 -22.65 13.28
CA MET A 393 -25.42 -24.11 13.39
C MET A 393 -26.56 -24.83 14.13
N ALA A 394 -27.38 -24.10 14.90
CA ALA A 394 -28.58 -24.58 15.60
C ALA A 394 -29.87 -24.36 14.77
N ASN A 395 -29.72 -23.90 13.52
CA ASN A 395 -30.78 -23.56 12.57
C ASN A 395 -31.69 -22.40 13.00
N ASN A 396 -31.20 -21.48 13.83
CA ASN A 396 -31.89 -20.23 14.12
C ASN A 396 -31.67 -19.22 12.99
N SER A 397 -32.72 -18.52 12.58
CA SER A 397 -32.66 -17.47 11.57
C SER A 397 -31.84 -16.26 12.03
N LEU A 398 -31.14 -15.64 11.09
CA LEU A 398 -30.48 -14.34 11.25
C LEU A 398 -31.40 -13.28 11.90
N ASP A 399 -30.85 -12.57 12.87
CA ASP A 399 -31.33 -11.31 13.44
C ASP A 399 -30.51 -10.15 12.82
N GLY A 400 -30.92 -9.70 11.64
CA GLY A 400 -30.20 -8.66 10.89
C GLY A 400 -30.36 -7.27 11.50
N ASN A 401 -31.48 -6.96 12.15
CA ASN A 401 -31.67 -5.66 12.81
C ASN A 401 -30.98 -5.58 14.19
N SER A 402 -30.43 -6.71 14.66
CA SER A 402 -29.71 -6.88 15.91
C SER A 402 -30.50 -6.61 17.19
N ASN A 403 -31.84 -6.72 17.15
CA ASN A 403 -32.72 -6.44 18.30
C ASN A 403 -32.78 -7.57 19.35
N GLY A 404 -32.21 -8.75 19.05
CA GLY A 404 -32.18 -9.92 19.93
C GLY A 404 -33.25 -10.96 19.62
N GLN A 405 -34.03 -10.77 18.57
CA GLN A 405 -35.11 -11.67 18.15
C GLN A 405 -34.95 -12.02 16.68
N ALA A 406 -35.30 -13.26 16.35
CA ALA A 406 -35.51 -13.66 14.96
C ALA A 406 -37.01 -13.57 14.64
N GLU A 407 -37.33 -12.70 13.71
CA GLU A 407 -38.62 -12.30 13.16
C GLU A 407 -38.75 -12.74 11.68
N GLY A 408 -37.64 -13.14 11.05
CA GLY A 408 -37.61 -13.77 9.73
C GLY A 408 -37.53 -12.79 8.56
N GLU A 409 -37.87 -13.27 7.37
CA GLU A 409 -37.70 -12.51 6.11
C GLU A 409 -38.43 -11.16 6.16
N THR A 410 -37.86 -10.13 5.51
CA THR A 410 -38.30 -8.73 5.44
C THR A 410 -38.02 -7.86 6.67
N ILE A 411 -38.03 -8.41 7.88
CA ILE A 411 -37.72 -7.66 9.12
C ILE A 411 -36.23 -7.79 9.46
N ASP A 412 -35.69 -9.00 9.37
CA ASP A 412 -34.31 -9.29 9.78
C ASP A 412 -33.33 -9.43 8.61
N ASN A 413 -33.74 -9.02 7.42
CA ASN A 413 -32.81 -8.91 6.32
C ASN A 413 -31.76 -7.84 6.64
N TYR A 414 -30.48 -8.17 6.49
CA TYR A 414 -29.40 -7.22 6.64
C TYR A 414 -28.95 -6.71 5.27
N GLN A 415 -28.98 -5.41 5.06
CA GLN A 415 -28.58 -4.80 3.79
C GLN A 415 -27.65 -3.61 4.03
N TRP A 416 -26.61 -3.50 3.21
CA TRP A 416 -25.79 -2.29 3.14
C TRP A 416 -25.32 -2.01 1.72
N GLN A 417 -24.77 -0.81 1.52
CA GLN A 417 -24.29 -0.33 0.24
C GLN A 417 -22.91 0.30 0.37
N PHE A 418 -22.07 0.12 -0.65
CA PHE A 418 -20.76 0.77 -0.77
C PHE A 418 -20.49 1.11 -2.24
N LYS A 419 -19.44 1.88 -2.52
CA LYS A 419 -19.05 2.26 -3.88
C LYS A 419 -17.76 1.58 -4.30
N THR A 420 -17.64 1.26 -5.56
CA THR A 420 -16.38 0.85 -6.19
C THR A 420 -15.83 1.99 -7.05
N SER A 421 -14.51 2.12 -7.14
CA SER A 421 -13.83 2.97 -8.14
C SER A 421 -13.48 2.17 -9.39
N GLY A 422 -13.08 2.84 -10.47
CA GLY A 422 -12.47 2.21 -11.64
C GLY A 422 -11.07 1.64 -11.41
N LEU A 423 -10.48 1.85 -10.22
CA LEU A 423 -9.09 1.49 -9.91
C LEU A 423 -9.00 0.18 -9.10
N ILE A 424 -7.87 -0.51 -9.23
CA ILE A 424 -7.49 -1.68 -8.42
C ILE A 424 -6.41 -1.31 -7.40
N ASP A 425 -6.49 -1.85 -6.18
CA ASP A 425 -5.45 -1.74 -5.15
C ASP A 425 -4.51 -2.93 -5.27
N LEU A 426 -3.24 -2.69 -5.62
CA LEU A 426 -2.21 -3.73 -5.75
C LEU A 426 -1.15 -3.71 -4.62
N ASN A 427 -1.41 -2.97 -3.53
CA ASN A 427 -0.46 -2.85 -2.43
C ASN A 427 -0.45 -4.12 -1.58
N PRO A 428 0.68 -4.84 -1.43
CA PRO A 428 0.73 -6.05 -0.63
C PRO A 428 0.56 -5.76 0.88
N PRO A 429 -0.03 -6.70 1.66
CA PRO A 429 0.03 -6.67 3.11
C PRO A 429 1.44 -6.98 3.62
N SER A 430 1.74 -6.52 4.85
CA SER A 430 2.98 -6.81 5.57
C SER A 430 2.69 -7.28 7.00
N VAL A 431 3.62 -8.06 7.56
CA VAL A 431 3.58 -8.48 8.96
C VAL A 431 4.19 -7.37 9.81
N THR A 432 3.41 -6.79 10.73
CA THR A 432 3.85 -5.73 11.65
C THR A 432 4.53 -6.26 12.90
N GLY A 433 4.33 -7.53 13.21
CA GLY A 433 4.97 -8.19 14.34
C GLY A 433 4.64 -9.67 14.41
N VAL A 434 5.50 -10.41 15.08
CA VAL A 434 5.28 -11.83 15.43
C VAL A 434 5.48 -12.01 16.93
N THR A 435 4.82 -13.00 17.50
CA THR A 435 4.97 -13.36 18.91
C THR A 435 5.04 -14.87 19.01
N PRO A 436 6.05 -15.46 19.65
CA PRO A 436 7.27 -14.83 20.16
C PRO A 436 8.07 -14.14 19.06
N GLY A 437 8.92 -13.17 19.42
CA GLY A 437 9.79 -12.50 18.44
C GLY A 437 10.79 -13.47 17.80
N VAL A 438 11.24 -13.20 16.58
CA VAL A 438 12.06 -14.08 15.70
C VAL A 438 13.40 -14.59 16.25
N SER A 439 13.83 -14.15 17.43
CA SER A 439 15.05 -14.63 18.10
C SER A 439 14.86 -14.82 19.61
N THR A 440 13.61 -15.00 20.04
CA THR A 440 13.29 -15.19 21.45
C THR A 440 13.76 -16.58 21.89
N VAL A 441 14.60 -16.63 22.92
CA VAL A 441 15.03 -17.88 23.57
C VAL A 441 14.19 -18.15 24.82
N ASN A 442 14.18 -19.41 25.29
CA ASN A 442 13.43 -19.86 26.47
C ASN A 442 11.90 -19.64 26.35
N VAL A 443 11.38 -19.79 25.14
CA VAL A 443 9.93 -19.81 24.89
C VAL A 443 9.35 -21.09 25.49
N GLY A 444 8.25 -20.99 26.23
CA GLY A 444 7.57 -22.16 26.79
C GLY A 444 6.99 -23.04 25.68
N THR A 445 6.99 -24.37 25.87
CA THR A 445 6.57 -25.39 24.88
C THR A 445 5.12 -25.27 24.39
N ARG A 446 4.29 -24.47 25.08
CA ARG A 446 2.89 -24.18 24.75
C ARG A 446 2.62 -22.68 24.48
N SER A 447 3.67 -21.91 24.25
CA SER A 447 3.54 -20.46 24.00
C SER A 447 2.90 -20.23 22.63
N LEU A 448 1.85 -19.40 22.58
CA LEU A 448 1.15 -19.09 21.34
C LEU A 448 2.08 -18.44 20.31
N VAL A 449 1.99 -18.90 19.06
CA VAL A 449 2.68 -18.32 17.92
C VAL A 449 1.69 -17.46 17.12
N LYS A 450 1.97 -16.15 17.00
CA LYS A 450 1.09 -15.14 16.41
C LYS A 450 1.80 -14.35 15.33
N SER A 451 1.03 -13.86 14.36
CA SER A 451 1.49 -12.95 13.30
C SER A 451 0.45 -11.86 13.07
N ASN A 452 0.91 -10.61 13.15
CA ASN A 452 0.07 -9.42 13.03
C ASN A 452 0.23 -8.83 11.63
N PHE A 453 -0.85 -8.58 10.92
CA PHE A 453 -0.87 -7.99 9.58
C PHE A 453 -1.30 -6.52 9.63
N ASN A 454 -0.70 -5.70 8.76
CA ASN A 454 -1.01 -4.26 8.62
C ASN A 454 -2.29 -3.97 7.82
N LYS A 455 -2.99 -5.01 7.34
CA LYS A 455 -4.19 -4.91 6.51
C LYS A 455 -5.21 -5.98 6.93
N LEU A 456 -6.47 -5.75 6.57
CA LEU A 456 -7.48 -6.80 6.65
C LEU A 456 -7.12 -7.91 5.67
N MET A 457 -7.09 -9.14 6.18
CA MET A 457 -6.70 -10.32 5.39
C MET A 457 -7.92 -11.13 4.97
N MET A 458 -7.79 -11.83 3.85
CA MET A 458 -8.74 -12.88 3.45
C MET A 458 -8.55 -14.11 4.34
N TYR A 459 -9.54 -14.42 5.16
CA TYR A 459 -9.51 -15.57 6.06
C TYR A 459 -9.43 -16.90 5.33
N SER A 460 -9.97 -16.99 4.11
CA SER A 460 -9.80 -18.16 3.24
C SER A 460 -8.32 -18.50 2.98
N THR A 461 -7.44 -17.50 3.01
CA THR A 461 -6.01 -17.66 2.77
C THR A 461 -5.18 -17.82 4.04
N LEU A 462 -5.72 -17.50 5.22
CA LEU A 462 -5.07 -17.68 6.51
C LEU A 462 -5.30 -19.08 7.05
N ASN A 463 -4.63 -20.06 6.45
CA ASN A 463 -4.80 -21.49 6.77
C ASN A 463 -3.43 -22.18 6.89
N ALA A 464 -3.41 -23.45 7.33
CA ALA A 464 -2.14 -24.15 7.58
C ALA A 464 -1.35 -24.54 6.33
N GLU A 465 -1.88 -24.36 5.10
CA GLU A 465 -1.07 -24.48 3.88
C GLU A 465 -0.19 -23.25 3.68
N ASN A 466 -0.69 -22.10 4.11
CA ASN A 466 -0.06 -20.81 3.86
C ASN A 466 0.66 -20.26 5.08
N ILE A 467 0.34 -20.74 6.28
CA ILE A 467 1.00 -20.41 7.54
C ILE A 467 1.42 -21.72 8.20
N MET A 468 2.71 -21.99 8.19
CA MET A 468 3.28 -23.27 8.62
C MET A 468 4.24 -23.11 9.79
N ILE A 469 4.57 -24.20 10.45
CA ILE A 469 5.66 -24.28 11.42
C ILE A 469 6.50 -25.52 11.12
N ASP A 470 7.82 -25.39 11.19
CA ASP A 470 8.81 -26.43 10.82
C ASP A 470 9.07 -27.47 11.93
N GLN A 471 8.06 -27.79 12.73
CA GLN A 471 8.11 -28.80 13.78
C GLN A 471 7.20 -29.97 13.44
N ASN A 472 7.62 -31.19 13.83
CA ASN A 472 6.80 -32.39 13.72
C ASN A 472 5.73 -32.43 14.83
N THR A 473 4.88 -31.40 14.87
CA THR A 473 3.76 -31.25 15.80
C THR A 473 2.48 -30.98 15.02
N TYR A 474 1.34 -31.34 15.59
CA TYR A 474 0.05 -30.99 15.01
C TYR A 474 -0.29 -29.54 15.35
N TYR A 475 -0.79 -28.80 14.36
CA TYR A 475 -1.17 -27.41 14.53
C TYR A 475 -2.37 -27.03 13.64
N TRP A 476 -3.03 -25.92 14.01
CA TRP A 476 -4.14 -25.33 13.26
C TRP A 476 -4.15 -23.81 13.40
N ILE A 477 -4.72 -23.14 12.39
CA ILE A 477 -4.75 -21.68 12.33
C ILE A 477 -6.09 -21.15 12.82
N THR A 478 -6.03 -20.14 13.69
CA THR A 478 -7.17 -19.26 14.01
C THR A 478 -6.82 -17.83 13.65
N SER A 479 -7.80 -17.01 13.30
CA SER A 479 -7.54 -15.63 12.91
C SER A 479 -8.68 -14.71 13.32
N PHE A 480 -8.35 -13.47 13.68
CA PHE A 480 -9.30 -12.46 14.12
C PHE A 480 -8.79 -11.05 13.80
N ASN A 481 -9.67 -10.07 13.81
CA ASN A 481 -9.28 -8.66 13.63
C ASN A 481 -8.99 -8.02 14.98
N ASP A 482 -7.92 -7.21 15.07
CA ASP A 482 -7.47 -6.55 16.28
C ASP A 482 -7.47 -5.01 16.10
N PRO A 483 -7.78 -4.19 17.11
CA PRO A 483 -7.71 -2.73 16.97
C PRO A 483 -6.28 -2.18 16.84
N ALA A 484 -5.29 -2.85 17.41
CA ALA A 484 -3.86 -2.48 17.34
C ALA A 484 -3.18 -3.04 16.07
N ALA A 485 -3.77 -4.04 15.41
CA ALA A 485 -3.33 -4.59 14.13
C ALA A 485 -4.54 -5.07 13.31
N PHE A 486 -4.64 -4.76 12.02
CA PHE A 486 -5.87 -5.04 11.25
C PHE A 486 -6.32 -6.52 11.30
N THR A 487 -5.41 -7.47 11.11
CA THR A 487 -5.70 -8.91 11.27
C THR A 487 -4.56 -9.62 11.99
N VAL A 488 -4.91 -10.50 12.91
CA VAL A 488 -3.97 -11.37 13.65
C VAL A 488 -4.26 -12.81 13.29
N SER A 489 -3.22 -13.56 12.94
CA SER A 489 -3.26 -15.01 12.77
C SER A 489 -2.52 -15.69 13.92
N VAL A 490 -3.07 -16.78 14.42
CA VAL A 490 -2.52 -17.58 15.53
C VAL A 490 -2.34 -19.02 15.07
N ILE A 491 -1.13 -19.53 15.20
CA ILE A 491 -0.81 -20.95 15.07
C ILE A 491 -1.02 -21.57 16.45
N ASN A 492 -2.08 -22.36 16.57
CA ASN A 492 -2.34 -23.19 17.74
C ASN A 492 -1.67 -24.53 17.48
N HIS A 493 -0.98 -25.09 18.47
CA HIS A 493 -0.19 -26.30 18.29
C HIS A 493 -0.20 -27.15 19.55
N ASP A 494 0.07 -28.45 19.38
CA ASP A 494 0.39 -29.34 20.49
C ASP A 494 1.76 -29.00 21.08
N GLU A 495 2.06 -29.56 22.25
CA GLU A 495 3.29 -29.25 22.97
C GLU A 495 4.55 -29.46 22.11
N PHE A 496 5.36 -28.39 21.98
CA PHE A 496 6.63 -28.48 21.25
C PHE A 496 7.63 -29.38 21.96
N THR A 497 8.53 -29.98 21.17
CA THR A 497 9.67 -30.71 21.72
C THR A 497 10.62 -29.74 22.43
N GLU A 498 10.98 -30.03 23.67
CA GLU A 498 11.91 -29.19 24.44
C GLU A 498 13.25 -29.01 23.72
N PHE A 499 13.89 -27.86 23.94
CA PHE A 499 15.21 -27.49 23.38
C PHE A 499 15.33 -27.55 21.85
N THR A 500 14.20 -27.54 21.13
CA THR A 500 14.18 -27.60 19.66
C THR A 500 13.76 -26.24 19.08
N PRO A 501 14.51 -25.66 18.12
CA PRO A 501 14.13 -24.42 17.46
C PRO A 501 12.94 -24.63 16.52
N TYR A 502 12.07 -23.63 16.40
CA TYR A 502 10.97 -23.62 15.43
C TYR A 502 10.88 -22.28 14.70
N HIS A 503 10.33 -22.31 13.48
CA HIS A 503 10.18 -21.17 12.59
C HIS A 503 8.78 -21.16 11.99
N PRO A 504 7.94 -20.15 12.29
CA PRO A 504 6.69 -19.95 11.56
C PRO A 504 7.00 -19.41 10.16
N LEU A 505 6.46 -20.06 9.13
CA LEU A 505 6.59 -19.66 7.73
C LEU A 505 5.25 -19.13 7.22
N ILE A 506 5.23 -17.91 6.70
CA ILE A 506 4.06 -17.31 6.05
C ILE A 506 4.36 -17.22 4.56
N THR A 507 3.62 -17.95 3.75
CA THR A 507 3.79 -17.98 2.30
C THR A 507 3.18 -16.76 1.62
N ASN A 508 3.57 -16.52 0.37
CA ASN A 508 2.96 -15.49 -0.47
C ASN A 508 1.51 -15.79 -0.89
N LYS A 509 0.92 -16.90 -0.45
CA LYS A 509 -0.48 -17.22 -0.73
C LYS A 509 -1.47 -16.62 0.28
N CYS A 510 -0.98 -16.09 1.41
CA CYS A 510 -1.79 -15.22 2.28
C CYS A 510 -2.11 -13.92 1.53
N MET A 511 -3.39 -13.57 1.41
CA MET A 511 -3.84 -12.39 0.66
C MET A 511 -4.62 -11.42 1.53
N ASP A 512 -4.51 -10.12 1.24
CA ASP A 512 -5.38 -9.10 1.82
C ASP A 512 -6.79 -9.13 1.20
N VAL A 513 -7.74 -8.40 1.77
CA VAL A 513 -9.12 -8.26 1.24
C VAL A 513 -9.21 -7.62 -0.15
N PHE A 514 -8.10 -7.17 -0.73
CA PHE A 514 -8.00 -6.72 -2.12
C PHE A 514 -7.30 -7.77 -3.01
N GLN A 515 -7.16 -9.00 -2.52
CA GLN A 515 -6.50 -10.12 -3.20
C GLN A 515 -5.02 -9.87 -3.46
N ASN A 516 -4.37 -9.00 -2.68
CA ASN A 516 -2.92 -8.78 -2.77
C ASN A 516 -2.19 -9.79 -1.90
N CYS A 517 -1.32 -10.55 -2.54
CA CYS A 517 -0.46 -11.48 -1.85
C CYS A 517 0.50 -10.80 -0.87
N PHE A 518 0.77 -11.49 0.23
CA PHE A 518 1.86 -11.20 1.14
C PHE A 518 3.19 -11.28 0.38
N ASN A 519 3.88 -10.15 0.26
CA ASN A 519 5.14 -10.05 -0.48
C ASN A 519 6.04 -8.94 0.12
N PRO A 520 7.30 -9.23 0.49
CA PRO A 520 7.98 -10.54 0.44
C PRO A 520 7.43 -11.53 1.46
N ALA A 521 7.50 -12.82 1.12
CA ALA A 521 7.13 -13.96 1.99
C ALA A 521 8.08 -14.18 3.18
N ALA A 522 8.88 -13.18 3.55
CA ALA A 522 9.86 -13.25 4.62
C ALA A 522 9.33 -12.47 5.84
N GLY A 523 9.33 -13.14 7.00
CA GLY A 523 8.94 -12.55 8.28
C GLY A 523 9.80 -11.34 8.69
N PRO A 524 9.45 -10.68 9.80
CA PRO A 524 10.24 -9.55 10.30
C PRO A 524 11.65 -10.05 10.66
N SER A 525 12.64 -9.53 9.92
CA SER A 525 14.08 -9.84 9.97
C SER A 525 14.48 -11.31 9.83
N ASP A 526 14.60 -11.79 8.59
CA ASP A 526 15.85 -12.38 8.11
C ASP A 526 15.92 -12.40 6.57
N PHE A 527 17.08 -11.99 6.06
CA PHE A 527 17.50 -11.88 4.66
C PHE A 527 16.66 -11.02 3.71
N LYS A 528 16.73 -9.69 3.90
CA LYS A 528 16.28 -8.69 2.91
C LYS A 528 17.48 -8.03 2.23
N VAL A 529 17.48 -8.02 0.90
CA VAL A 529 18.26 -7.07 0.08
C VAL A 529 17.26 -6.23 -0.71
N GLY A 530 16.70 -5.22 -0.05
CA GLY A 530 15.51 -4.49 -0.52
C GLY A 530 14.37 -4.69 0.48
N GLY A 531 13.82 -3.58 1.01
CA GLY A 531 13.03 -3.63 2.25
C GLY A 531 11.61 -3.11 2.10
N THR A 532 10.67 -3.88 2.64
CA THR A 532 9.26 -3.57 2.94
C THR A 532 9.02 -3.10 4.39
N ASP A 533 10.06 -2.64 5.10
CA ASP A 533 9.89 -2.07 6.46
C ASP A 533 9.87 -0.54 6.40
N ALA A 534 8.89 0.06 7.08
CA ALA A 534 8.66 1.50 7.14
C ALA A 534 9.81 2.33 7.76
N ASN A 535 10.94 1.72 8.13
CA ASN A 535 12.16 2.43 8.57
C ASN A 535 13.50 1.78 8.12
N VAL A 536 13.51 0.76 7.26
CA VAL A 536 14.78 0.13 6.77
C VAL A 536 14.74 -0.21 5.26
N GLY A 537 13.75 0.28 4.52
CA GLY A 537 13.67 0.11 3.05
C GLY A 537 14.88 0.72 2.34
N TRP A 538 15.64 -0.09 1.59
CA TRP A 538 16.81 0.28 0.75
C TRP A 538 17.97 1.03 1.45
N LEU A 539 17.77 1.54 2.68
CA LEU A 539 18.67 2.37 3.49
C LEU A 539 19.94 1.64 3.96
N ALA A 540 19.99 0.31 3.87
CA ALA A 540 21.23 -0.44 4.10
C ALA A 540 22.19 -0.38 2.90
N GLY A 541 21.69 -0.01 1.72
CA GLY A 541 22.49 0.15 0.51
C GLY A 541 22.75 1.62 0.18
N THR A 542 23.77 1.86 -0.65
CA THR A 542 24.13 3.21 -1.09
C THR A 542 23.36 3.53 -2.37
N ILE A 543 22.63 4.65 -2.36
CA ILE A 543 21.93 5.17 -3.54
C ILE A 543 22.79 6.23 -4.22
N SER A 544 22.86 6.19 -5.55
CA SER A 544 23.52 7.20 -6.38
C SER A 544 22.70 7.52 -7.62
N GLY A 545 22.93 8.69 -8.24
CA GLY A 545 22.12 9.17 -9.35
C GLY A 545 20.72 9.61 -8.91
N ASN A 546 19.73 9.44 -9.79
CA ASN A 546 18.35 9.91 -9.57
C ASN A 546 17.45 8.89 -8.87
N ALA A 547 18.00 7.86 -8.25
CA ALA A 547 17.22 6.90 -7.48
C ALA A 547 16.73 7.54 -6.16
N ASN A 548 15.46 7.32 -5.81
CA ASN A 548 14.89 7.81 -4.56
C ASN A 548 13.80 6.85 -4.04
N LEU A 549 13.60 6.92 -2.73
CA LEU A 549 12.67 6.13 -1.92
C LEU A 549 11.44 6.94 -1.48
N THR A 550 11.44 8.27 -1.64
CA THR A 550 10.52 9.15 -0.90
C THR A 550 9.16 9.39 -1.54
N GLN A 551 8.95 9.02 -2.82
CA GLN A 551 7.66 9.26 -3.48
C GLN A 551 6.63 8.16 -3.21
N VAL A 552 7.06 6.91 -2.99
CA VAL A 552 6.20 5.77 -2.63
C VAL A 552 6.99 4.87 -1.67
N PRO A 553 6.57 4.72 -0.40
CA PRO A 553 7.28 3.90 0.58
C PRO A 553 7.49 2.45 0.09
N GLY A 554 8.71 1.94 0.19
CA GLY A 554 9.05 0.55 -0.14
C GLY A 554 9.42 0.26 -1.61
N GLN A 555 9.47 1.28 -2.47
CA GLN A 555 9.87 1.14 -3.87
C GLN A 555 11.11 1.98 -4.16
N LEU A 556 12.12 1.39 -4.80
CA LEU A 556 13.16 2.16 -5.45
C LEU A 556 12.58 2.67 -6.78
N ARG A 557 12.41 3.98 -6.89
CA ARG A 557 12.00 4.63 -8.13
C ARG A 557 13.08 5.57 -8.59
N ILE A 558 12.98 5.95 -9.85
CA ILE A 558 13.63 7.18 -10.30
C ILE A 558 12.82 8.33 -9.74
N ASN A 559 13.45 9.20 -8.95
CA ASN A 559 12.85 10.45 -8.58
C ASN A 559 12.62 11.28 -9.83
N MET A 560 11.36 11.47 -10.19
CA MET A 560 11.00 12.45 -11.22
C MET A 560 10.34 13.68 -10.64
N SER A 561 10.21 13.79 -9.29
CA SER A 561 10.02 15.12 -8.71
C SER A 561 11.33 15.85 -8.89
N GLU A 562 11.20 16.83 -9.78
CA GLU A 562 12.05 17.99 -9.91
C GLU A 562 13.14 17.86 -10.97
N ILE A 563 12.71 18.05 -12.22
CA ILE A 563 13.43 19.03 -13.04
C ILE A 563 13.39 20.36 -12.25
N GLU A 564 14.27 20.53 -11.27
CA GLU A 564 14.41 21.83 -10.61
C GLU A 564 15.08 22.75 -11.63
N THR A 565 14.34 23.77 -12.02
CA THR A 565 14.87 24.94 -12.71
C THR A 565 14.72 26.11 -11.74
N PRO A 566 15.47 26.14 -10.62
CA PRO A 566 15.26 27.14 -9.57
C PRO A 566 15.66 28.54 -10.04
N TYR A 567 16.48 28.60 -11.10
CA TYR A 567 16.97 29.83 -11.68
C TYR A 567 17.05 29.78 -13.20
N VAL A 568 17.01 30.96 -13.79
CA VAL A 568 17.41 31.24 -15.17
C VAL A 568 18.76 31.96 -15.15
N TRP A 569 19.74 31.46 -15.89
CA TRP A 569 21.10 32.00 -15.91
C TRP A 569 21.34 32.91 -17.10
N ILE A 570 21.64 34.18 -16.83
CA ILE A 570 21.72 35.25 -17.83
C ILE A 570 23.13 35.81 -17.92
N ALA A 571 23.74 35.66 -19.09
CA ALA A 571 25.03 36.28 -19.41
C ALA A 571 24.83 37.74 -19.81
N ARG A 572 25.55 38.63 -19.13
CA ARG A 572 25.58 40.07 -19.36
C ARG A 572 26.87 40.40 -20.10
N SER A 573 26.81 40.33 -21.43
CA SER A 573 27.99 40.36 -22.29
C SER A 573 28.89 41.56 -22.07
N ASN A 574 28.31 42.75 -21.93
CA ASN A 574 29.11 43.99 -21.79
C ASN A 574 29.77 44.14 -20.43
N LEU A 575 29.29 43.39 -19.44
CA LEU A 575 29.80 43.45 -18.07
C LEU A 575 30.77 42.31 -17.77
N ASN A 576 30.94 41.34 -18.68
CA ASN A 576 31.73 40.12 -18.44
C ASN A 576 31.24 39.35 -17.21
N GLU A 577 29.92 39.34 -17.00
CA GLU A 577 29.30 38.79 -15.79
C GLU A 577 28.09 37.93 -16.14
N VAL A 578 27.69 37.09 -15.19
CA VAL A 578 26.44 36.31 -15.22
C VAL A 578 25.62 36.66 -13.98
N VAL A 579 24.30 36.68 -14.13
CA VAL A 579 23.34 36.75 -13.02
C VAL A 579 22.35 35.60 -13.13
N ARG A 580 21.74 35.24 -12.00
CA ARG A 580 20.63 34.28 -11.98
C ARG A 580 19.35 34.98 -11.55
N VAL A 581 18.23 34.59 -12.16
CA VAL A 581 16.89 35.07 -11.84
C VAL A 581 16.10 33.92 -11.25
N SER A 582 15.56 34.08 -10.04
CA SER A 582 14.73 33.04 -9.40
C SER A 582 13.49 32.75 -10.25
N THR A 583 13.22 31.49 -10.56
CA THR A 583 12.02 31.14 -11.34
C THR A 583 10.73 31.30 -10.55
N GLN A 584 10.81 31.15 -9.23
CA GLN A 584 9.66 31.33 -8.33
C GLN A 584 9.34 32.81 -8.12
N THR A 585 10.34 33.61 -7.72
CA THR A 585 10.13 34.99 -7.25
C THR A 585 10.49 36.06 -8.26
N GLY A 586 11.31 35.73 -9.26
CA GLY A 586 11.90 36.71 -10.17
C GLY A 586 13.05 37.53 -9.58
N ALA A 587 13.49 37.23 -8.36
CA ALA A 587 14.60 37.92 -7.72
C ALA A 587 15.90 37.74 -8.52
N VAL A 588 16.57 38.85 -8.84
CA VAL A 588 17.86 38.87 -9.56
C VAL A 588 19.00 38.83 -8.56
N SER A 589 19.95 37.92 -8.76
CA SER A 589 21.11 37.77 -7.88
C SER A 589 22.16 38.87 -8.03
N ALA A 590 23.11 38.89 -7.10
CA ALA A 590 24.37 39.56 -7.30
C ALA A 590 25.12 39.02 -8.55
N PRO A 591 25.86 39.87 -9.28
CA PRO A 591 26.77 39.50 -10.36
C PRO A 591 27.78 38.42 -10.01
N VAL A 592 28.16 37.61 -11.00
CA VAL A 592 29.35 36.75 -10.96
C VAL A 592 30.22 37.04 -12.18
N ALA A 593 31.48 37.40 -11.94
CA ALA A 593 32.45 37.63 -13.01
C ALA A 593 32.80 36.31 -13.72
N VAL A 594 32.87 36.36 -15.04
CA VAL A 594 33.25 35.24 -15.92
C VAL A 594 34.26 35.72 -16.97
N GLY A 595 34.53 34.92 -18.00
CA GLY A 595 35.37 35.34 -19.12
C GLY A 595 34.77 36.52 -19.91
N THR A 596 35.52 37.04 -20.87
CA THR A 596 35.11 38.24 -21.59
C THR A 596 34.05 37.93 -22.65
N ASN A 597 33.05 38.81 -22.72
CA ASN A 597 31.94 38.73 -23.66
C ASN A 597 31.16 37.40 -23.57
N PRO A 598 30.61 37.06 -22.38
CA PRO A 598 29.87 35.83 -22.16
C PRO A 598 28.59 35.81 -22.99
N SER A 599 28.19 34.63 -23.44
CA SER A 599 27.03 34.46 -24.33
C SER A 599 26.10 33.35 -23.86
N ARG A 600 26.22 32.13 -24.40
CA ARG A 600 25.34 31.03 -24.05
C ARG A 600 25.63 30.47 -22.67
N THR A 601 24.55 30.17 -21.96
CA THR A 601 24.53 29.48 -20.69
C THR A 601 23.77 28.17 -20.87
N SER A 602 24.26 27.11 -20.26
CA SER A 602 23.57 25.81 -20.23
C SER A 602 23.79 25.16 -18.87
N VAL A 603 22.77 24.50 -18.35
CA VAL A 603 22.82 23.84 -17.05
C VAL A 603 22.89 22.34 -17.25
N ASP A 604 23.86 21.67 -16.64
CA ASP A 604 24.03 20.22 -16.75
C ASP A 604 23.24 19.44 -15.69
N GLY A 605 23.31 18.11 -15.75
CA GLY A 605 22.63 17.21 -14.81
C GLY A 605 23.09 17.33 -13.36
N SER A 606 24.26 17.91 -13.11
CA SER A 606 24.79 18.20 -11.76
C SER A 606 24.50 19.63 -11.31
N SER A 607 23.58 20.32 -11.99
CA SER A 607 23.22 21.73 -11.80
C SER A 607 24.37 22.72 -12.05
N ARG A 608 25.51 22.30 -12.63
CA ARG A 608 26.59 23.24 -12.95
C ARG A 608 26.22 24.05 -14.19
N VAL A 609 26.66 25.30 -14.20
CA VAL A 609 26.35 26.24 -15.28
C VAL A 609 27.58 26.40 -16.16
N TRP A 610 27.44 26.14 -17.44
CA TRP A 610 28.48 26.27 -18.44
C TRP A 610 28.25 27.52 -19.27
N ILE A 611 29.26 28.38 -19.36
CA ILE A 611 29.18 29.70 -19.96
C ILE A 611 30.24 29.85 -21.04
N ALA A 612 29.80 30.05 -22.28
CA ALA A 612 30.69 30.32 -23.39
C ALA A 612 31.10 31.80 -23.43
N ASN A 613 32.40 32.06 -23.31
CA ASN A 613 32.97 33.40 -23.35
C ASN A 613 33.66 33.63 -24.70
N ARG A 614 33.11 34.56 -25.49
CA ARG A 614 33.45 34.69 -26.90
C ARG A 614 34.86 35.23 -27.10
N ASP A 615 35.19 36.28 -26.37
CA ASP A 615 36.43 37.04 -26.62
C ASP A 615 37.61 36.47 -25.85
N SER A 616 37.37 35.78 -24.72
CA SER A 616 38.41 35.06 -23.97
C SER A 616 38.64 33.63 -24.47
N CYS A 617 37.95 33.21 -25.54
CA CYS A 617 38.10 31.90 -26.19
C CYS A 617 38.07 30.72 -25.19
N ASN A 618 37.17 30.79 -24.22
CA ASN A 618 37.10 29.80 -23.14
C ASN A 618 35.66 29.57 -22.70
N VAL A 619 35.48 28.53 -21.88
CA VAL A 619 34.21 28.26 -21.20
C VAL A 619 34.46 28.33 -19.70
N THR A 620 33.60 29.06 -19.00
CA THR A 620 33.56 29.08 -17.54
C THR A 620 32.52 28.07 -17.05
N VAL A 621 32.87 27.29 -16.03
CA VAL A 621 31.89 26.51 -15.26
C VAL A 621 31.69 27.16 -13.89
N LEU A 622 30.43 27.33 -13.50
CA LEU A 622 30.04 27.71 -12.14
C LEU A 622 29.50 26.48 -11.41
N TYR A 623 30.07 26.18 -10.25
CA TYR A 623 29.58 25.08 -9.41
C TYR A 623 28.38 25.55 -8.61
N THR A 624 27.29 24.80 -8.70
CA THR A 624 26.11 25.05 -7.89
C THR A 624 25.72 23.82 -7.06
N ASP A 625 24.92 24.00 -6.02
CA ASP A 625 24.23 22.92 -5.32
C ASP A 625 22.98 22.47 -6.10
N SER A 626 22.31 21.41 -5.62
CA SER A 626 21.11 20.88 -6.27
C SER A 626 20.02 21.94 -6.43
N SER A 627 19.91 22.86 -5.48
CA SER A 627 19.00 23.99 -5.49
C SER A 627 19.47 25.18 -6.34
N GLY A 628 20.56 25.02 -7.10
CA GLY A 628 21.09 26.03 -8.03
C GLY A 628 21.85 27.18 -7.37
N ASN A 629 22.25 27.07 -6.09
CA ASN A 629 23.08 28.05 -5.40
C ASN A 629 24.56 27.85 -5.65
N ILE A 630 25.25 28.97 -5.90
CA ILE A 630 26.69 28.96 -6.16
C ILE A 630 27.41 28.43 -4.94
N LYS A 631 28.27 27.42 -5.13
CA LYS A 631 29.11 26.86 -4.07
C LYS A 631 30.28 27.81 -3.78
N TYR A 632 30.53 28.05 -2.50
CA TYR A 632 31.67 28.83 -2.01
C TYR A 632 32.61 27.91 -1.22
N VAL A 633 33.91 28.00 -1.47
CA VAL A 633 34.94 27.32 -0.67
C VAL A 633 35.78 28.41 -0.01
N LYS A 634 35.82 28.42 1.34
CA LYS A 634 36.54 29.42 2.16
C LYS A 634 36.16 30.89 1.82
N GLY A 635 34.91 31.14 1.47
CA GLY A 635 34.41 32.48 1.15
C GLY A 635 34.66 32.96 -0.29
N THR A 636 35.35 32.17 -1.13
CA THR A 636 35.57 32.47 -2.54
C THR A 636 34.65 31.64 -3.43
N GLN A 637 34.10 32.24 -4.48
CA GLN A 637 33.31 31.54 -5.50
C GLN A 637 34.17 30.46 -6.14
N VAL A 638 33.63 29.25 -6.27
CA VAL A 638 34.29 28.20 -7.04
C VAL A 638 33.87 28.36 -8.49
N ASN A 639 34.81 28.78 -9.35
CA ASN A 639 34.66 28.73 -10.79
C ASN A 639 35.92 28.11 -11.40
N SER A 640 35.78 27.52 -12.59
CA SER A 640 36.92 27.01 -13.35
C SER A 640 36.77 27.42 -14.82
N THR A 641 37.88 27.73 -15.48
CA THR A 641 37.90 28.14 -16.89
C THR A 641 38.72 27.17 -17.69
N PHE A 642 38.13 26.69 -18.79
CA PHE A 642 38.76 25.73 -19.70
C PHE A 642 38.95 26.38 -21.06
N LEU A 643 40.16 26.28 -21.61
CA LEU A 643 40.47 26.77 -22.95
C LEU A 643 39.78 25.88 -23.99
N THR A 644 39.09 26.49 -24.95
CA THR A 644 38.33 25.76 -25.99
C THR A 644 39.16 25.53 -27.27
N THR A 645 40.48 25.70 -27.22
CA THR A 645 41.34 25.75 -28.42
C THR A 645 41.30 24.42 -29.20
N PRO A 646 41.17 24.49 -30.55
CA PRO A 646 41.69 25.58 -31.40
C PRO A 646 40.73 26.73 -31.81
N ALA A 647 39.40 26.65 -31.62
CA ALA A 647 38.48 27.67 -32.14
C ALA A 647 38.01 28.68 -31.08
N CYS A 648 38.29 29.96 -31.32
CA CYS A 648 37.84 31.09 -30.50
C CYS A 648 36.41 31.54 -30.88
N GLY A 649 35.72 32.23 -29.97
CA GLY A 649 34.33 32.65 -30.15
C GLY A 649 33.29 31.56 -29.89
N PRO A 650 33.41 30.74 -28.83
CA PRO A 650 32.43 29.71 -28.51
C PRO A 650 31.05 30.33 -28.35
N ARG A 651 30.03 29.71 -28.95
CA ARG A 651 28.64 30.14 -28.92
C ARG A 651 27.69 28.97 -28.69
N GLY A 652 27.96 27.81 -29.26
CA GLY A 652 27.17 26.62 -28.98
C GLY A 652 27.65 25.98 -27.68
N VAL A 653 26.73 25.71 -26.76
CA VAL A 653 26.96 24.87 -25.59
C VAL A 653 25.79 23.89 -25.54
N ALA A 654 26.10 22.59 -25.49
CA ALA A 654 25.12 21.53 -25.28
C ALA A 654 25.71 20.50 -24.31
N VAL A 655 24.86 19.90 -23.50
CA VAL A 655 25.24 18.87 -22.52
C VAL A 655 24.70 17.54 -23.01
N ASP A 656 25.56 16.52 -23.05
CA ASP A 656 25.14 15.18 -23.47
C ASP A 656 24.67 14.30 -22.31
N ALA A 657 24.06 13.17 -22.70
CA ALA A 657 23.56 12.12 -21.84
C ALA A 657 24.56 11.68 -20.75
N ASP A 658 25.84 11.61 -21.09
CA ASP A 658 26.92 11.20 -20.19
C ASP A 658 27.46 12.38 -19.35
N GLY A 659 26.81 13.53 -19.41
CA GLY A 659 27.20 14.77 -18.74
C GLY A 659 28.35 15.52 -19.41
N ASN A 660 28.84 15.08 -20.57
CA ASN A 660 29.92 15.77 -21.28
C ASN A 660 29.40 17.01 -21.99
N ILE A 661 30.30 17.97 -22.20
CA ILE A 661 29.96 19.28 -22.71
C ILE A 661 30.48 19.46 -24.12
N TRP A 662 29.57 19.76 -25.03
CA TRP A 662 29.86 20.04 -26.43
C TRP A 662 29.88 21.55 -26.67
N ILE A 663 31.06 22.05 -27.04
CA ILE A 663 31.30 23.46 -27.27
C ILE A 663 31.54 23.70 -28.74
N ALA A 664 30.68 24.51 -29.36
CA ALA A 664 30.81 24.88 -30.76
C ALA A 664 31.28 26.33 -30.91
N GLY A 665 32.34 26.52 -31.69
CA GLY A 665 32.92 27.83 -31.97
C GLY A 665 33.65 27.83 -33.32
N GLY A 666 33.51 28.92 -34.10
CA GLY A 666 34.06 28.98 -35.45
C GLY A 666 33.60 27.80 -36.31
N SER A 667 34.54 27.03 -36.88
CA SER A 667 34.28 25.83 -37.68
C SER A 667 34.47 24.51 -36.91
N GLN A 668 34.74 24.56 -35.61
CA GLN A 668 35.09 23.39 -34.80
C GLN A 668 34.15 23.18 -33.62
N ILE A 669 34.04 21.93 -33.20
CA ILE A 669 33.26 21.49 -32.05
C ILE A 669 34.18 20.69 -31.14
N VAL A 670 34.19 21.01 -29.86
CA VAL A 670 35.02 20.36 -28.84
C VAL A 670 34.14 19.64 -27.84
N LYS A 671 34.45 18.37 -27.54
CA LYS A 671 33.84 17.61 -26.44
C LYS A 671 34.74 17.70 -25.21
N LEU A 672 34.20 18.15 -24.08
CA LEU A 672 34.86 18.23 -22.79
C LEU A 672 34.22 17.25 -21.80
N SER A 673 34.99 16.61 -20.93
CA SER A 673 34.42 15.80 -19.86
C SER A 673 33.64 16.68 -18.89
N GLY A 674 32.45 16.21 -18.50
CA GLY A 674 31.69 16.78 -17.39
C GLY A 674 31.81 15.96 -16.11
N GLN A 675 32.62 14.92 -16.04
CA GLN A 675 32.74 14.15 -14.81
C GLN A 675 33.62 14.89 -13.80
N ASP A 676 33.29 14.82 -12.50
CA ASP A 676 34.02 15.59 -11.48
C ASP A 676 35.51 15.18 -11.38
N ALA A 677 35.84 13.93 -11.70
CA ALA A 677 37.20 13.41 -11.63
C ALA A 677 38.15 13.97 -12.70
N ASP A 678 37.63 14.34 -13.87
CA ASP A 678 38.40 14.80 -15.03
C ASP A 678 37.76 16.02 -15.73
N LEU A 679 37.01 16.82 -14.97
CA LEU A 679 36.20 17.94 -15.44
C LEU A 679 36.97 18.87 -16.38
N GLY A 680 36.39 19.13 -17.55
CA GLY A 680 36.94 20.03 -18.55
C GLY A 680 38.10 19.45 -19.37
N THR A 681 38.46 18.19 -19.16
CA THR A 681 39.42 17.49 -20.02
C THR A 681 38.86 17.36 -21.42
N LYS A 682 39.66 17.69 -22.44
CA LYS A 682 39.24 17.57 -23.84
C LYS A 682 39.20 16.10 -24.25
N LEU A 683 38.01 15.63 -24.60
CA LEU A 683 37.75 14.26 -25.05
C LEU A 683 37.86 14.12 -26.56
N ALA A 684 37.35 15.10 -27.32
CA ALA A 684 37.35 15.07 -28.77
C ALA A 684 37.34 16.45 -29.40
N THR A 685 37.72 16.53 -30.67
CA THR A 685 37.54 17.70 -31.54
C THR A 685 36.97 17.22 -32.87
N VAL A 686 35.85 17.82 -33.30
CA VAL A 686 35.12 17.50 -34.52
C VAL A 686 35.13 18.72 -35.43
N ALA A 687 35.50 18.53 -36.70
CA ALA A 687 35.43 19.53 -37.75
C ALA A 687 34.39 19.10 -38.79
N PRO A 688 33.10 19.48 -38.62
CA PRO A 688 32.03 18.95 -39.44
C PRO A 688 31.99 19.51 -40.87
N ASN A 689 32.75 20.58 -41.17
CA ASN A 689 32.75 21.26 -42.46
C ASN A 689 31.35 21.75 -42.92
N ALA A 690 30.47 22.08 -41.97
CA ALA A 690 29.12 22.58 -42.23
C ALA A 690 29.04 24.12 -42.37
N GLY A 691 30.07 24.85 -41.94
CA GLY A 691 30.18 26.31 -42.00
C GLY A 691 31.36 26.81 -41.19
N SER A 692 31.59 28.12 -41.19
CA SER A 692 32.67 28.77 -40.45
C SER A 692 32.19 29.48 -39.19
N PHE A 693 30.87 29.56 -38.98
CA PHE A 693 30.28 30.30 -37.87
C PHE A 693 29.25 29.49 -37.08
N ALA A 694 29.71 28.47 -36.34
CA ALA A 694 28.89 27.68 -35.42
C ALA A 694 28.21 28.59 -34.37
N TYR A 695 26.94 28.31 -34.09
CA TYR A 695 26.12 29.23 -33.30
C TYR A 695 25.22 28.54 -32.27
N GLY A 696 24.14 27.89 -32.69
CA GLY A 696 23.23 27.14 -31.81
C GLY A 696 23.65 25.69 -31.70
N ALA A 697 23.49 25.10 -30.52
CA ALA A 697 23.75 23.69 -30.29
C ALA A 697 22.64 23.09 -29.39
N ALA A 698 22.16 21.89 -29.72
CA ALA A 698 21.32 21.07 -28.86
C ALA A 698 21.51 19.59 -29.19
N ILE A 699 21.09 18.72 -28.28
CA ILE A 699 21.11 17.27 -28.50
C ILE A 699 19.66 16.77 -28.61
N ASP A 700 19.45 15.81 -29.49
CA ASP A 700 18.14 15.19 -29.70
C ASP A 700 17.98 13.87 -28.94
N LYS A 701 16.76 13.30 -28.98
CA LYS A 701 16.44 12.02 -28.32
C LYS A 701 17.23 10.82 -28.84
N PHE A 702 17.88 10.95 -30.01
CA PHE A 702 18.69 9.90 -30.62
C PHE A 702 20.16 10.00 -30.19
N ASN A 703 20.46 10.83 -29.19
CA ASN A 703 21.81 11.12 -28.74
C ASN A 703 22.70 11.67 -29.88
N ARG A 704 22.12 12.55 -30.71
CA ARG A 704 22.85 13.26 -31.76
C ARG A 704 22.95 14.73 -31.42
N LEU A 705 24.15 15.29 -31.53
CA LEU A 705 24.42 16.71 -31.41
C LEU A 705 24.09 17.41 -32.74
N TRP A 706 23.25 18.42 -32.64
CA TRP A 706 22.91 19.35 -33.72
C TRP A 706 23.58 20.69 -33.49
N VAL A 707 24.36 21.16 -34.46
CA VAL A 707 24.99 22.49 -34.41
C VAL A 707 24.65 23.28 -35.68
N VAL A 708 23.98 24.41 -35.54
CA VAL A 708 23.66 25.31 -36.67
C VAL A 708 24.78 26.29 -36.93
N PHE A 709 24.98 26.60 -38.21
CA PHE A 709 26.00 27.53 -38.69
C PHE A 709 25.33 28.79 -39.25
N ARG A 710 25.69 29.94 -38.67
CA ARG A 710 25.09 31.25 -38.97
C ARG A 710 25.41 31.76 -40.39
N ASP A 711 26.37 31.15 -41.07
CA ASP A 711 26.89 31.61 -42.36
C ASP A 711 26.50 30.72 -43.55
N SER A 712 25.87 29.56 -43.32
CA SER A 712 25.67 28.54 -44.37
C SER A 712 24.24 28.02 -44.53
N GLY A 713 23.33 28.31 -43.59
CA GLY A 713 22.00 27.70 -43.55
C GLY A 713 22.00 26.20 -43.19
N LYS A 714 23.16 25.64 -42.84
CA LYS A 714 23.34 24.23 -42.53
C LYS A 714 23.41 23.95 -41.03
N ALA A 715 23.10 22.71 -40.68
CA ALA A 715 23.49 22.11 -39.41
C ALA A 715 24.58 21.05 -39.60
N ALA A 716 25.36 20.77 -38.56
CA ALA A 716 26.09 19.52 -38.42
C ALA A 716 25.29 18.58 -37.51
N VAL A 717 25.15 17.32 -37.91
CA VAL A 717 24.55 16.23 -37.11
C VAL A 717 25.66 15.27 -36.72
N ILE A 718 25.90 15.10 -35.43
CA ILE A 718 27.04 14.33 -34.90
C ILE A 718 26.53 13.28 -33.93
N ASP A 719 26.94 12.03 -34.09
CA ASP A 719 26.70 10.99 -33.10
C ASP A 719 27.53 11.28 -31.83
N VAL A 720 26.88 11.41 -30.68
CA VAL A 720 27.52 11.83 -29.43
C VAL A 720 28.49 10.78 -28.89
N GLY A 721 28.17 9.49 -29.05
CA GLY A 721 28.97 8.39 -28.51
C GLY A 721 30.29 8.22 -29.24
N THR A 722 30.25 8.30 -30.57
CA THR A 722 31.41 8.08 -31.45
C THR A 722 32.10 9.37 -31.89
N GLY A 723 31.42 10.53 -31.81
CA GLY A 723 31.89 11.80 -32.35
C GLY A 723 31.87 11.88 -33.89
N THR A 724 31.20 10.93 -34.55
CA THR A 724 31.15 10.86 -36.02
C THR A 724 30.13 11.85 -36.59
N VAL A 725 30.48 12.51 -37.70
CA VAL A 725 29.57 13.42 -38.42
C VAL A 725 28.63 12.57 -39.27
N LEU A 726 27.35 12.55 -38.91
CA LEU A 726 26.30 11.82 -39.61
C LEU A 726 25.80 12.57 -40.84
N GLY A 727 25.89 13.90 -40.85
CA GLY A 727 25.49 14.71 -41.99
C GLY A 727 25.66 16.21 -41.78
N THR A 728 25.55 16.97 -42.89
CA THR A 728 25.55 18.44 -42.89
C THR A 728 24.34 19.04 -43.64
N PRO A 729 23.11 18.72 -43.20
CA PRO A 729 21.91 19.08 -43.94
C PRO A 729 21.65 20.59 -43.97
N GLN A 730 20.97 21.04 -45.02
CA GLN A 730 20.30 22.34 -45.02
C GLN A 730 19.11 22.25 -44.08
N VAL A 731 19.04 23.16 -43.11
CA VAL A 731 17.99 23.15 -42.07
C VAL A 731 17.20 24.45 -42.01
N GLY A 732 17.63 25.46 -42.74
CA GLY A 732 16.96 26.74 -42.84
C GLY A 732 16.70 27.15 -44.28
N ASP A 733 15.78 28.10 -44.47
CA ASP A 733 15.49 28.71 -45.77
C ASP A 733 16.34 29.97 -46.04
N VAL A 734 17.16 30.38 -45.06
CA VAL A 734 18.11 31.49 -45.15
C VAL A 734 19.51 31.06 -44.69
N GLY A 735 20.53 31.83 -45.08
CA GLY A 735 21.91 31.57 -44.67
C GLY A 735 22.21 31.85 -43.20
N GLN A 736 21.32 32.55 -42.48
CA GLN A 736 21.57 33.11 -41.14
C GLN A 736 20.65 32.50 -40.06
N LEU A 737 21.19 31.49 -39.37
CA LEU A 737 20.54 30.72 -38.30
C LEU A 737 21.15 31.03 -36.94
N TYR A 738 20.35 31.01 -35.87
CA TYR A 738 20.80 31.36 -34.51
C TYR A 738 20.45 30.30 -33.46
N GLY A 739 19.19 30.24 -33.04
CA GLY A 739 18.65 29.31 -32.06
C GLY A 739 18.18 28.00 -32.70
N LEU A 740 18.29 26.92 -31.93
CA LEU A 740 17.61 25.68 -32.24
C LEU A 740 17.06 25.04 -30.97
N ALA A 741 16.01 24.26 -31.12
CA ALA A 741 15.41 23.44 -30.07
C ALA A 741 15.05 22.06 -30.63
N THR A 742 14.91 21.09 -29.76
CA THR A 742 14.52 19.72 -30.10
C THR A 742 13.17 19.40 -29.48
N ASP A 743 12.33 18.64 -30.17
CA ASP A 743 11.04 18.15 -29.65
C ASP A 743 11.12 16.66 -29.23
N PRO A 744 10.17 16.14 -28.43
CA PRO A 744 10.19 14.76 -27.93
C PRO A 744 10.03 13.73 -29.05
N GLU A 745 9.47 14.13 -30.19
CA GLU A 745 9.38 13.32 -31.40
C GLU A 745 10.73 13.24 -32.14
N GLY A 746 11.73 14.02 -31.73
CA GLY A 746 13.09 14.00 -32.27
C GLY A 746 13.29 14.92 -33.47
N ASN A 747 12.37 15.85 -33.72
CA ASN A 747 12.50 16.89 -34.73
C ASN A 747 13.28 18.09 -34.18
N ILE A 748 13.86 18.85 -35.10
CA ILE A 748 14.69 20.01 -34.78
C ILE A 748 14.02 21.27 -35.28
N TRP A 749 13.81 22.21 -34.39
CA TRP A 749 13.23 23.51 -34.70
C TRP A 749 14.33 24.55 -34.79
N VAL A 750 14.44 25.23 -35.92
CA VAL A 750 15.54 26.17 -36.22
C VAL A 750 14.96 27.50 -36.69
N ASP A 751 15.43 28.62 -36.13
CA ASP A 751 14.99 29.93 -36.59
C ASP A 751 15.61 30.32 -37.94
N ASN A 752 14.84 31.00 -38.78
CA ASN A 752 15.33 31.63 -40.00
C ASN A 752 15.41 33.14 -39.77
N SER A 753 16.58 33.66 -39.39
CA SER A 753 16.66 34.99 -38.78
C SER A 753 16.57 36.16 -39.75
N TRP A 754 17.67 36.56 -40.37
CA TRP A 754 17.72 37.84 -41.08
C TRP A 754 16.91 37.79 -42.38
N GLY A 755 16.03 38.80 -42.55
CA GLY A 755 15.18 38.92 -43.73
C GLY A 755 14.04 37.90 -43.82
N SER A 756 13.79 37.12 -42.76
CA SER A 756 12.72 36.11 -42.73
C SER A 756 11.78 36.28 -41.53
N ALA A 757 10.68 35.52 -41.58
CA ALA A 757 9.61 35.46 -40.60
C ALA A 757 9.15 33.99 -40.41
N THR A 758 10.10 33.05 -40.52
CA THR A 758 9.81 31.62 -40.49
C THR A 758 10.66 30.88 -39.47
N VAL A 759 10.13 29.75 -39.01
CA VAL A 759 10.88 28.71 -38.27
C VAL A 759 10.81 27.43 -39.09
N SER A 760 11.92 26.71 -39.18
CA SER A 760 12.01 25.43 -39.85
C SER A 760 11.85 24.29 -38.84
N LYS A 761 11.04 23.29 -39.18
CA LYS A 761 10.98 21.99 -38.50
C LYS A 761 11.67 20.96 -39.37
N VAL A 762 12.83 20.47 -38.93
CA VAL A 762 13.61 19.41 -39.56
C VAL A 762 13.14 18.07 -38.99
N ASP A 763 12.77 17.12 -39.85
CA ASP A 763 12.48 15.76 -39.43
C ASP A 763 13.80 15.03 -39.08
N GLY A 764 14.05 14.85 -37.78
CA GLY A 764 15.23 14.15 -37.30
C GLY A 764 15.15 12.63 -37.46
N ASN A 765 13.98 12.06 -37.73
CA ASN A 765 13.81 10.63 -38.00
C ASN A 765 14.21 10.29 -39.45
N SER A 766 14.10 11.26 -40.35
CA SER A 766 14.48 11.11 -41.76
C SER A 766 16.00 11.05 -41.92
N ALA A 767 16.49 10.02 -42.61
CA ALA A 767 17.90 9.92 -42.99
C ALA A 767 18.39 11.09 -43.88
N ASN A 768 17.46 11.80 -44.52
CA ASN A 768 17.75 12.94 -45.40
C ASN A 768 17.56 14.31 -44.73
N PHE A 769 17.08 14.35 -43.49
CA PHE A 769 16.89 15.59 -42.70
C PHE A 769 16.13 16.70 -43.44
N THR A 770 15.03 16.35 -44.10
CA THR A 770 14.17 17.30 -44.79
C THR A 770 13.48 18.23 -43.80
N PHE A 771 13.24 19.49 -44.18
CA PHE A 771 12.56 20.46 -43.34
C PHE A 771 11.30 21.05 -43.99
N VAL A 772 10.36 21.44 -43.15
CA VAL A 772 9.19 22.25 -43.50
C VAL A 772 9.27 23.58 -42.76
N LYS A 773 8.66 24.63 -43.32
CA LYS A 773 8.71 25.99 -42.77
C LYS A 773 7.34 26.45 -42.29
N TYR A 774 7.33 27.13 -41.16
CA TYR A 774 6.15 27.70 -40.54
C TYR A 774 6.34 29.19 -40.29
N ASN A 775 5.27 29.97 -40.47
CA ASN A 775 5.29 31.41 -40.23
C ASN A 775 5.31 31.67 -38.71
N THR A 776 6.18 32.56 -38.26
CA THR A 776 6.22 32.96 -36.84
C THR A 776 5.30 34.14 -36.55
N GLY A 777 4.75 34.82 -37.56
CA GLY A 777 3.95 36.04 -37.36
C GLY A 777 4.76 37.24 -36.88
N GLY A 778 6.09 37.15 -36.88
CA GLY A 778 7.01 38.23 -36.49
C GLY A 778 8.31 38.20 -37.31
N ALA A 779 8.98 39.35 -37.40
CA ALA A 779 10.17 39.52 -38.22
C ALA A 779 11.45 39.22 -37.44
N THR A 780 12.39 38.57 -38.11
CA THR A 780 13.72 38.24 -37.57
C THR A 780 13.64 37.36 -36.33
N PRO A 781 13.17 36.11 -36.46
CA PRO A 781 13.24 35.17 -35.36
C PRO A 781 14.70 34.93 -34.94
N ARG A 782 14.93 34.56 -33.68
CA ARG A 782 16.29 34.34 -33.15
C ARG A 782 16.40 33.19 -32.16
N GLY A 783 15.48 33.14 -31.20
CA GLY A 783 15.45 32.12 -30.16
C GLY A 783 14.29 31.17 -30.40
N VAL A 784 14.53 29.89 -30.18
CA VAL A 784 13.53 28.83 -30.25
C VAL A 784 13.65 28.00 -28.99
N ALA A 785 12.53 27.71 -28.34
CA ALA A 785 12.45 26.78 -27.22
C ALA A 785 11.09 26.07 -27.23
N MET A 786 10.96 25.04 -26.42
CA MET A 786 9.72 24.30 -26.24
C MET A 786 9.23 24.47 -24.79
N ASP A 787 7.90 24.52 -24.61
CA ASP A 787 7.30 24.48 -23.28
C ASP A 787 7.02 23.03 -22.81
N LYS A 788 6.63 22.87 -21.55
CA LYS A 788 6.32 21.55 -20.97
C LYS A 788 5.11 20.83 -21.61
N GLU A 789 4.30 21.53 -22.41
CA GLU A 789 3.17 20.97 -23.14
C GLU A 789 3.56 20.54 -24.57
N GLY A 790 4.82 20.75 -24.96
CA GLY A 790 5.33 20.42 -26.29
C GLY A 790 5.10 21.50 -27.35
N ASN A 791 4.63 22.70 -26.97
CA ASN A 791 4.46 23.81 -27.90
C ASN A 791 5.80 24.54 -28.12
N ILE A 792 5.98 25.05 -29.34
CA ILE A 792 7.19 25.75 -29.77
C ILE A 792 7.01 27.25 -29.56
N TRP A 793 8.00 27.88 -28.95
CA TRP A 793 8.04 29.31 -28.71
C TRP A 793 9.20 29.94 -29.47
N VAL A 794 8.90 30.99 -30.23
CA VAL A 794 9.86 31.69 -31.09
C VAL A 794 9.92 33.17 -30.75
N THR A 795 11.12 33.70 -30.48
CA THR A 795 11.33 35.13 -30.25
C THR A 795 11.58 35.86 -31.56
N ASN A 796 10.83 36.95 -31.84
CA ASN A 796 10.99 37.75 -33.05
C ASN A 796 11.60 39.11 -32.72
N TRP A 797 12.88 39.24 -33.02
CA TRP A 797 13.72 40.36 -32.59
C TRP A 797 13.19 41.72 -33.06
N ASN A 798 12.89 41.86 -34.36
CA ASN A 798 12.50 43.15 -34.93
C ASN A 798 11.03 43.51 -34.62
N SER A 799 10.20 42.50 -34.37
CA SER A 799 8.78 42.69 -34.02
C SER A 799 8.54 42.90 -32.53
N ASN A 800 9.56 42.72 -31.67
CA ASN A 800 9.45 42.81 -30.21
C ASN A 800 8.31 41.94 -29.64
N ASN A 801 8.14 40.74 -30.19
CA ASN A 801 7.09 39.80 -29.79
C ASN A 801 7.62 38.36 -29.73
N VAL A 802 6.83 37.47 -29.14
CA VAL A 802 7.11 36.03 -29.03
C VAL A 802 5.89 35.26 -29.50
N THR A 803 6.10 34.21 -30.29
CA THR A 803 5.05 33.42 -30.90
C THR A 803 5.02 32.04 -30.28
N LYS A 804 3.85 31.60 -29.81
CA LYS A 804 3.58 30.21 -29.39
C LYS A 804 2.92 29.46 -30.56
N LEU A 805 3.49 28.33 -30.95
CA LEU A 805 3.03 27.48 -32.04
C LEU A 805 2.85 26.04 -31.56
N LYS A 806 1.88 25.32 -32.12
CA LYS A 806 1.86 23.86 -32.06
C LYS A 806 2.98 23.28 -32.92
N GLN A 807 3.29 22.00 -32.69
CA GLN A 807 4.30 21.27 -33.48
C GLN A 807 3.94 21.06 -34.96
N ASP A 808 2.68 21.28 -35.34
CA ASP A 808 2.19 21.29 -36.72
C ASP A 808 2.32 22.67 -37.39
N GLY A 809 2.86 23.66 -36.66
CA GLY A 809 3.05 25.03 -37.14
C GLY A 809 1.85 25.95 -36.93
N THR A 810 0.75 25.48 -36.34
CA THR A 810 -0.40 26.32 -36.01
C THR A 810 0.00 27.36 -34.97
N ILE A 811 -0.14 28.65 -35.29
CA ILE A 811 0.06 29.73 -34.31
C ILE A 811 -1.06 29.68 -33.28
N LEU A 812 -0.71 29.45 -32.02
CA LEU A 812 -1.62 29.51 -30.89
C LEU A 812 -1.82 30.94 -30.42
N ASN A 813 -0.73 31.70 -30.31
CA ASN A 813 -0.78 33.08 -29.86
C ASN A 813 0.50 33.86 -30.18
N ILE A 814 0.42 35.19 -30.16
CA ILE A 814 1.54 36.12 -30.33
C ILE A 814 1.51 37.12 -29.18
N PHE A 815 2.56 37.11 -28.36
CA PHE A 815 2.69 37.91 -27.15
C PHE A 815 3.63 39.08 -27.37
N THR A 816 3.25 40.27 -26.89
CA THR A 816 4.19 41.39 -26.85
C THR A 816 5.29 41.11 -25.83
N SER A 817 6.54 41.41 -26.17
CA SER A 817 7.71 41.21 -25.31
C SER A 817 8.52 42.51 -25.16
N GLY A 818 9.69 42.43 -24.52
CA GLY A 818 10.62 43.54 -24.42
C GLY A 818 11.32 43.84 -25.76
N SER A 819 12.19 44.86 -25.76
CA SER A 819 12.91 45.29 -26.96
C SER A 819 14.03 44.32 -27.35
N GLY A 820 13.97 43.80 -28.57
CA GLY A 820 14.92 42.83 -29.11
C GLY A 820 14.94 41.50 -28.35
N PRO A 821 13.82 40.73 -28.32
CA PRO A 821 13.80 39.41 -27.72
C PRO A 821 14.69 38.47 -28.53
N LEU A 822 15.55 37.71 -27.86
CA LEU A 822 16.60 36.92 -28.53
C LEU A 822 16.75 35.50 -27.99
N GLY A 823 16.74 35.35 -26.67
CA GLY A 823 16.90 34.09 -25.97
C GLY A 823 15.59 33.68 -25.33
N ILE A 824 15.31 32.39 -25.32
CA ILE A 824 14.10 31.84 -24.72
C ILE A 824 14.37 30.45 -24.14
N SER A 825 13.78 30.14 -23.00
CA SER A 825 13.85 28.84 -22.35
C SER A 825 12.63 28.60 -21.48
N GLY A 826 12.16 27.35 -21.42
CA GLY A 826 11.09 26.93 -20.51
C GLY A 826 11.61 26.62 -19.11
N ASP A 827 10.73 26.70 -18.12
CA ASP A 827 10.97 26.22 -16.77
C ASP A 827 9.99 25.09 -16.38
N ALA A 828 10.34 24.32 -15.36
CA ALA A 828 9.50 23.23 -14.88
C ALA A 828 8.19 23.71 -14.21
N GLY A 829 8.14 24.97 -13.78
CA GLY A 829 6.95 25.61 -13.24
C GLY A 829 5.88 25.89 -14.30
N GLY A 830 6.20 25.77 -15.59
CA GLY A 830 5.29 26.09 -16.69
C GLY A 830 5.36 27.56 -17.14
N HIS A 831 6.54 28.15 -17.14
CA HIS A 831 6.77 29.49 -17.68
C HIS A 831 7.82 29.51 -18.77
N MET A 832 7.71 30.48 -19.67
CA MET A 832 8.75 30.80 -20.65
C MET A 832 9.47 32.07 -20.24
N TRP A 833 10.80 32.01 -20.24
CA TRP A 833 11.68 33.12 -19.90
C TRP A 833 12.30 33.68 -21.15
N VAL A 834 12.07 34.96 -21.42
CA VAL A 834 12.47 35.64 -22.65
C VAL A 834 13.50 36.71 -22.33
N VAL A 835 14.69 36.59 -22.93
CA VAL A 835 15.79 37.54 -22.76
C VAL A 835 15.69 38.65 -23.81
N ASN A 836 15.65 39.89 -23.35
CA ASN A 836 15.53 41.09 -24.17
C ASN A 836 16.85 41.88 -24.14
N TYR A 837 17.45 42.11 -25.31
CA TYR A 837 18.79 42.70 -25.44
C TYR A 837 18.86 44.18 -25.01
N ASN A 838 17.82 44.94 -25.32
CA ASN A 838 17.77 46.40 -25.22
C ASN A 838 18.74 47.16 -26.16
N GLY A 839 18.77 46.75 -27.42
CA GLY A 839 19.46 47.47 -28.51
C GLY A 839 18.51 47.73 -29.68
N GLY A 840 17.97 48.95 -29.74
CA GLY A 840 17.49 49.58 -30.99
C GLY A 840 16.14 49.16 -31.59
N GLY A 841 15.25 48.44 -30.89
CA GLY A 841 13.90 48.17 -31.39
C GLY A 841 12.97 49.41 -31.30
N PRO A 842 12.00 49.60 -32.22
CA PRO A 842 11.11 50.78 -32.26
C PRO A 842 10.08 50.87 -31.10
N ALA A 843 10.09 49.96 -30.14
CA ALA A 843 9.14 49.93 -29.02
C ALA A 843 9.86 49.99 -27.66
N GLN A 844 10.22 51.21 -27.24
CA GLN A 844 10.60 51.54 -25.85
C GLN A 844 9.34 51.62 -24.96
N LYS A 845 8.53 50.55 -24.88
CA LYS A 845 7.20 50.62 -24.22
C LYS A 845 7.20 50.21 -22.74
N TYR A 846 8.31 49.67 -22.22
CA TYR A 846 8.39 49.18 -20.84
C TYR A 846 9.80 49.28 -20.29
N THR A 847 10.26 50.40 -19.72
CA THR A 847 11.44 50.33 -18.81
C THR A 847 11.62 51.54 -17.90
N THR A 848 11.52 51.30 -16.59
CA THR A 848 12.29 51.97 -15.53
C THR A 848 13.72 51.42 -15.40
N CYS A 849 14.10 50.39 -16.19
CA CYS A 849 15.45 49.81 -16.20
C CYS A 849 16.37 50.53 -17.20
N SER A 850 17.62 50.80 -16.81
CA SER A 850 18.65 51.40 -17.67
C SER A 850 19.37 50.41 -18.62
N GLY A 851 18.85 49.19 -18.82
CA GLY A 851 19.49 48.14 -19.63
C GLY A 851 18.58 46.95 -19.96
N GLY A 852 19.15 45.82 -20.38
CA GLY A 852 18.39 44.63 -20.80
C GLY A 852 17.52 44.00 -19.71
N THR A 853 16.52 43.22 -20.13
CA THR A 853 15.51 42.62 -19.24
C THR A 853 15.29 41.14 -19.53
N VAL A 854 14.63 40.45 -18.60
CA VAL A 854 14.08 39.11 -18.81
C VAL A 854 12.59 39.13 -18.47
N THR A 855 11.75 38.66 -19.37
CA THR A 855 10.28 38.61 -19.21
C THR A 855 9.84 37.18 -18.97
N LYS A 856 9.01 36.96 -17.95
CA LYS A 856 8.41 35.68 -17.57
C LYS A 856 6.98 35.60 -18.08
N PHE A 857 6.69 34.64 -18.94
CA PHE A 857 5.36 34.35 -19.49
C PHE A 857 4.79 33.07 -18.90
N ASN A 858 3.53 33.08 -18.49
CA ASN A 858 2.78 31.88 -18.14
C ASN A 858 2.39 31.13 -19.43
N ILE A 859 2.63 29.82 -19.51
CA ILE A 859 2.34 29.08 -20.74
C ILE A 859 0.85 28.86 -20.99
N ALA A 860 0.03 28.85 -19.93
CA ALA A 860 -1.37 28.43 -20.02
C ALA A 860 -2.23 29.50 -20.70
N ASP A 861 -2.04 30.76 -20.31
CA ASP A 861 -2.80 31.91 -20.81
C ASP A 861 -1.92 32.94 -21.54
N GLY A 862 -0.60 32.85 -21.41
CA GLY A 862 0.34 33.78 -22.01
C GLY A 862 0.47 35.12 -21.27
N SER A 863 -0.01 35.21 -20.04
CA SER A 863 0.17 36.41 -19.21
C SER A 863 1.64 36.67 -18.93
N VAL A 864 1.99 37.95 -18.80
CA VAL A 864 3.31 38.35 -18.29
C VAL A 864 3.26 38.38 -16.77
N ASP A 865 3.91 37.43 -16.13
CA ASP A 865 3.98 37.34 -14.67
C ASP A 865 4.99 38.35 -14.09
N GLY A 866 5.99 38.71 -14.88
CA GLY A 866 7.00 39.69 -14.47
C GLY A 866 8.00 40.04 -15.55
N THR A 867 8.63 41.20 -15.41
CA THR A 867 9.79 41.62 -16.22
C THR A 867 10.87 42.15 -15.29
N TYR A 868 12.07 41.59 -15.39
CA TYR A 868 13.15 41.78 -14.43
C TYR A 868 14.35 42.47 -15.08
N CYS A 869 14.86 43.53 -14.45
CA CYS A 869 16.03 44.25 -14.93
C CYS A 869 17.30 43.40 -14.72
N VAL A 870 18.04 43.11 -15.79
CA VAL A 870 19.33 42.39 -15.69
C VAL A 870 20.52 43.24 -16.17
N GLY A 871 20.29 44.25 -17.02
CA GLY A 871 21.34 45.17 -17.48
C GLY A 871 22.35 44.54 -18.44
N GLY A 872 23.40 45.29 -18.80
CA GLY A 872 24.61 44.74 -19.43
C GLY A 872 24.47 44.05 -20.79
N GLN A 873 23.47 44.42 -21.62
CA GLN A 873 23.19 43.80 -22.93
C GLN A 873 23.18 42.26 -22.87
N PRO A 874 22.15 41.66 -22.24
CA PRO A 874 22.13 40.23 -22.00
C PRO A 874 22.10 39.48 -23.33
N TYR A 875 22.99 38.51 -23.52
CA TYR A 875 23.16 37.79 -24.80
C TYR A 875 23.19 36.29 -24.58
N THR A 876 22.08 35.75 -24.08
CA THR A 876 21.96 34.33 -23.75
C THR A 876 20.95 33.65 -24.67
N TYR A 877 21.28 32.44 -25.07
CA TYR A 877 20.44 31.53 -25.84
C TYR A 877 20.65 30.10 -25.30
N SER A 878 19.86 29.14 -25.76
CA SER A 878 19.84 27.73 -25.29
C SER A 878 19.22 27.57 -23.90
N ASP A 879 19.42 26.37 -23.35
CA ASP A 879 18.85 25.85 -22.11
C ASP A 879 19.40 26.51 -20.84
N MET A 880 19.15 27.81 -20.70
CA MET A 880 19.57 28.66 -19.58
C MET A 880 18.93 28.29 -18.24
N THR A 881 17.94 27.39 -18.26
CA THR A 881 17.28 26.80 -17.09
C THR A 881 17.75 25.37 -16.78
N GLY A 882 18.27 24.66 -17.78
CA GLY A 882 18.47 23.21 -17.71
C GLY A 882 17.25 22.39 -18.11
N PHE A 883 16.14 23.03 -18.49
CA PHE A 883 14.91 22.35 -18.87
C PHE A 883 15.05 21.53 -20.15
N GLY A 884 15.64 22.08 -21.22
CA GLY A 884 15.79 21.38 -22.50
C GLY A 884 16.66 20.12 -22.42
N PHE A 885 17.79 20.19 -21.72
CA PHE A 885 18.62 19.04 -21.39
C PHE A 885 17.84 18.03 -20.55
N LYS A 886 17.25 18.48 -19.44
CA LYS A 886 16.46 17.66 -18.52
C LYS A 886 15.07 17.25 -19.05
N SER A 887 14.72 17.54 -20.31
CA SER A 887 13.43 17.14 -20.91
C SER A 887 13.58 16.43 -22.25
N VAL A 888 14.67 16.65 -22.99
CA VAL A 888 14.91 16.07 -24.33
C VAL A 888 16.15 15.19 -24.39
N VAL A 889 17.25 15.60 -23.73
CA VAL A 889 18.49 14.80 -23.64
C VAL A 889 18.42 13.94 -22.40
N HIS A 890 17.42 13.09 -22.34
CA HIS A 890 17.48 12.01 -21.37
C HIS A 890 18.48 10.99 -21.93
N SER A 891 19.76 11.07 -21.49
CA SER A 891 20.34 9.82 -21.01
C SER A 891 19.27 9.16 -20.17
N LEU A 892 19.10 7.86 -20.36
CA LEU A 892 18.38 6.99 -19.44
C LEU A 892 18.50 7.61 -18.04
N VAL A 893 17.44 8.22 -17.51
CA VAL A 893 17.52 8.79 -16.17
C VAL A 893 17.89 7.59 -15.33
N THR A 894 19.08 7.60 -14.75
CA THR A 894 19.60 6.42 -14.09
C THR A 894 19.59 6.64 -12.59
N GLY A 895 18.92 5.72 -11.91
CA GLY A 895 18.98 5.59 -10.47
C GLY A 895 19.76 4.32 -10.18
N GLN A 896 20.88 4.45 -9.49
CA GLN A 896 21.65 3.29 -9.06
C GLN A 896 21.43 3.04 -7.57
N TRP A 897 21.28 1.77 -7.26
CA TRP A 897 21.35 1.30 -5.89
C TRP A 897 22.37 0.18 -5.80
N LEU A 898 23.21 0.30 -4.79
CA LEU A 898 24.21 -0.70 -4.43
C LEU A 898 23.80 -1.32 -3.11
N SER A 899 23.66 -2.65 -3.07
CA SER A 899 23.36 -3.35 -1.84
C SER A 899 24.48 -3.20 -0.80
N PRO A 900 24.19 -3.37 0.50
CA PRO A 900 25.22 -3.70 1.47
C PRO A 900 25.96 -4.98 1.06
N VAL A 901 27.12 -5.19 1.65
CA VAL A 901 27.80 -6.49 1.54
C VAL A 901 26.99 -7.52 2.32
N LEU A 902 26.57 -8.58 1.64
CA LEU A 902 25.71 -9.63 2.17
C LEU A 902 26.55 -10.84 2.57
N ASP A 903 26.25 -11.40 3.75
CA ASP A 903 26.81 -12.67 4.20
C ASP A 903 25.77 -13.78 4.02
N MET A 904 26.01 -14.68 3.07
CA MET A 904 25.12 -15.82 2.78
C MET A 904 25.31 -16.97 3.77
N HIS A 905 26.20 -16.84 4.77
CA HIS A 905 26.54 -17.81 5.81
C HIS A 905 27.14 -19.14 5.31
N GLN A 906 26.95 -19.49 4.04
CA GLN A 906 27.40 -20.70 3.36
C GLN A 906 27.84 -20.36 1.91
N PRO A 907 28.83 -21.05 1.32
CA PRO A 907 29.25 -20.80 -0.06
C PRO A 907 28.21 -21.29 -1.08
N VAL A 908 27.56 -20.38 -1.79
CA VAL A 908 26.56 -20.71 -2.82
C VAL A 908 26.92 -20.14 -4.19
N VAL A 909 26.36 -20.73 -5.24
CA VAL A 909 26.47 -20.24 -6.63
C VAL A 909 25.18 -19.50 -6.97
N VAL A 910 25.28 -18.20 -7.26
CA VAL A 910 24.12 -17.40 -7.68
C VAL A 910 23.91 -17.60 -9.19
N THR A 911 22.74 -18.12 -9.53
CA THR A 911 22.33 -18.52 -10.88
C THR A 911 21.32 -17.56 -11.53
N GLY A 912 20.77 -16.62 -10.76
CA GLY A 912 19.84 -15.62 -11.29
C GLY A 912 19.67 -14.42 -10.37
N LEU A 913 19.43 -13.26 -10.98
CA LEU A 913 19.05 -12.00 -10.35
C LEU A 913 17.82 -11.46 -11.09
N PHE A 914 16.69 -11.37 -10.39
CA PHE A 914 15.40 -11.01 -10.99
C PHE A 914 14.88 -9.71 -10.38
N ALA A 915 14.61 -8.72 -11.23
CA ALA A 915 14.03 -7.44 -10.82
C ALA A 915 12.50 -7.56 -10.78
N HIS A 916 11.88 -7.13 -9.68
CA HIS A 916 10.43 -7.14 -9.53
C HIS A 916 9.89 -5.73 -9.34
N GLY A 917 8.93 -5.35 -10.18
CA GLY A 917 8.18 -4.11 -10.07
C GLY A 917 7.50 -3.75 -11.38
N ASP A 918 7.09 -2.50 -11.54
CA ASP A 918 6.45 -2.00 -12.77
C ASP A 918 7.49 -1.36 -13.68
N PHE A 919 7.58 -1.83 -14.92
CA PHE A 919 8.53 -1.36 -15.94
C PHE A 919 7.77 -0.92 -17.21
N PRO A 920 7.18 0.29 -17.21
CA PRO A 920 6.48 0.83 -18.38
C PRO A 920 7.34 0.86 -19.64
N VAL A 921 6.68 0.85 -20.81
CA VAL A 921 7.34 0.86 -22.13
C VAL A 921 8.24 2.09 -22.27
N GLY A 922 9.56 1.86 -22.42
CA GLY A 922 10.58 2.92 -22.46
C GLY A 922 11.37 3.07 -21.15
N THR A 923 11.13 2.20 -20.17
CA THR A 923 11.92 2.06 -18.93
C THR A 923 12.66 0.71 -18.91
N ALA A 924 13.71 0.60 -18.09
CA ALA A 924 14.43 -0.66 -17.89
C ALA A 924 15.05 -0.73 -16.49
N VAL A 925 15.31 -1.96 -16.01
CA VAL A 925 16.14 -2.21 -14.82
C VAL A 925 17.22 -3.21 -15.19
N GLU A 926 18.48 -2.87 -14.90
CA GLU A 926 19.61 -3.75 -15.10
C GLU A 926 20.18 -4.18 -13.75
N LEU A 927 20.42 -5.48 -13.60
CA LEU A 927 21.00 -6.08 -12.40
C LEU A 927 22.42 -6.58 -12.69
N GLU A 928 23.33 -6.30 -11.75
CA GLU A 928 24.68 -6.86 -11.72
C GLU A 928 24.95 -7.46 -10.34
N GLY A 929 25.74 -8.53 -10.29
CA GLY A 929 26.18 -9.16 -9.05
C GLY A 929 27.67 -9.45 -9.03
N ARG A 930 28.25 -9.50 -7.83
CA ARG A 930 29.59 -10.04 -7.59
C ARG A 930 29.63 -10.83 -6.29
N SER A 931 30.42 -11.88 -6.25
CA SER A 931 30.54 -12.77 -5.10
C SER A 931 31.99 -13.12 -4.80
N ALA A 932 32.27 -13.45 -3.54
CA ALA A 932 33.58 -13.90 -3.09
C ALA A 932 33.48 -14.83 -1.87
N THR A 933 34.52 -15.64 -1.63
CA THR A 933 34.63 -16.51 -0.45
C THR A 933 34.96 -15.74 0.83
N THR A 934 35.51 -14.53 0.72
CA THR A 934 35.82 -13.65 1.86
C THR A 934 35.30 -12.24 1.62
N GLN A 935 34.95 -11.54 2.70
CA GLN A 935 34.46 -10.15 2.64
C GLN A 935 35.48 -9.21 1.97
N ALA A 936 36.78 -9.39 2.24
CA ALA A 936 37.85 -8.60 1.64
C ALA A 936 38.02 -8.88 0.14
N GLY A 937 37.87 -10.14 -0.29
CA GLY A 937 37.93 -10.53 -1.70
C GLY A 937 36.77 -9.97 -2.54
N LEU A 938 35.66 -9.58 -1.91
CA LEU A 938 34.51 -9.00 -2.60
C LEU A 938 34.83 -7.64 -3.23
N ALA A 939 35.74 -6.87 -2.63
CA ALA A 939 36.11 -5.53 -3.12
C ALA A 939 36.73 -5.58 -4.52
N THR A 940 37.47 -6.64 -4.84
CA THR A 940 38.17 -6.87 -6.12
C THR A 940 37.44 -7.87 -7.03
N ALA A 941 36.33 -8.46 -6.58
CA ALA A 941 35.51 -9.37 -7.38
C ALA A 941 34.85 -8.63 -8.56
N THR A 942 34.80 -9.32 -9.72
CA THR A 942 34.26 -8.79 -10.97
C THR A 942 32.74 -8.74 -10.94
N TRP A 943 32.16 -7.62 -11.39
CA TRP A 943 30.72 -7.49 -11.60
C TRP A 943 30.31 -8.27 -12.85
N GLN A 944 29.26 -9.08 -12.72
CA GLN A 944 28.62 -9.73 -13.85
C GLN A 944 27.19 -9.24 -14.00
N LYS A 945 26.83 -8.87 -15.23
CA LYS A 945 25.49 -8.42 -15.59
C LYS A 945 24.56 -9.61 -15.83
N ALA A 946 23.36 -9.54 -15.27
CA ALA A 946 22.30 -10.50 -15.54
C ALA A 946 21.76 -10.32 -16.97
N GLN A 947 21.37 -11.43 -17.59
CA GLN A 947 20.71 -11.42 -18.90
C GLN A 947 19.28 -10.86 -18.79
N ALA A 948 18.63 -10.61 -19.93
CA ALA A 948 17.29 -10.02 -19.97
C ALA A 948 16.21 -10.90 -19.30
N ASP A 949 16.46 -12.22 -19.22
CA ASP A 949 15.63 -13.18 -18.51
C ASP A 949 16.01 -13.33 -17.01
N GLY A 950 16.99 -12.57 -16.53
CA GLY A 950 17.47 -12.58 -15.15
C GLY A 950 18.59 -13.59 -14.86
N LEU A 951 19.02 -14.40 -15.82
CA LEU A 951 20.07 -15.40 -15.57
C LEU A 951 21.46 -14.75 -15.42
N VAL A 952 22.23 -15.23 -14.44
CA VAL A 952 23.63 -14.83 -14.19
C VAL A 952 24.40 -16.02 -13.61
N GLN A 953 25.73 -16.05 -13.69
CA GLN A 953 26.54 -17.14 -13.12
C GLN A 953 27.72 -16.58 -12.33
N LEU A 954 27.45 -16.22 -11.07
CA LEU A 954 28.49 -15.67 -10.20
C LEU A 954 29.40 -16.78 -9.65
N THR A 955 30.63 -16.41 -9.33
CA THR A 955 31.60 -17.31 -8.68
C THR A 955 31.02 -17.84 -7.36
N GLN A 956 31.32 -19.09 -6.99
CA GLN A 956 30.89 -19.61 -5.68
C GLN A 956 31.52 -18.78 -4.55
N GLY A 957 30.71 -18.34 -3.58
CA GLY A 957 31.20 -17.52 -2.47
C GLY A 957 30.19 -17.44 -1.34
N SER A 958 30.65 -16.99 -0.17
CA SER A 958 29.78 -16.74 1.00
C SER A 958 29.38 -15.27 1.12
N TRP A 959 30.01 -14.39 0.33
CA TRP A 959 29.77 -12.95 0.35
C TRP A 959 29.23 -12.49 -1.01
N LEU A 960 28.20 -11.64 -1.01
CA LEU A 960 27.52 -11.17 -2.21
C LEU A 960 27.31 -9.65 -2.16
N GLN A 961 27.40 -8.99 -3.32
CA GLN A 961 26.93 -7.63 -3.51
C GLN A 961 26.20 -7.49 -4.84
N ILE A 962 25.10 -6.76 -4.82
CA ILE A 962 24.22 -6.55 -5.96
C ILE A 962 24.16 -5.06 -6.30
N ARG A 963 24.09 -4.76 -7.58
CA ARG A 963 23.85 -3.42 -8.10
C ARG A 963 22.63 -3.44 -9.00
N ALA A 964 21.70 -2.53 -8.74
CA ALA A 964 20.56 -2.28 -9.61
C ALA A 964 20.70 -0.92 -10.27
N THR A 965 20.50 -0.86 -11.59
CA THR A 965 20.48 0.37 -12.37
C THR A 965 19.10 0.53 -13.01
N LEU A 966 18.29 1.43 -12.47
CA LEU A 966 17.02 1.85 -13.05
C LEU A 966 17.27 2.81 -14.20
N LYS A 967 16.45 2.75 -15.24
CA LYS A 967 16.59 3.53 -16.48
C LYS A 967 15.21 3.99 -16.98
N THR A 968 15.04 5.27 -17.33
CA THR A 968 13.88 5.74 -18.12
C THR A 968 14.27 6.69 -19.24
N SER A 969 13.59 6.56 -20.39
CA SER A 969 13.69 7.47 -21.54
C SER A 969 12.57 8.51 -21.62
N ARG A 970 11.65 8.53 -20.64
CA ARG A 970 10.44 9.38 -20.63
C ARG A 970 10.28 10.17 -19.33
N VAL A 971 9.86 11.43 -19.44
CA VAL A 971 9.57 12.35 -18.32
C VAL A 971 8.25 12.09 -17.60
N ASP A 972 7.42 11.18 -18.11
CA ASP A 972 6.14 10.79 -17.52
C ASP A 972 6.10 9.33 -17.05
N GLN A 973 7.19 8.56 -17.18
CA GLN A 973 7.24 7.16 -16.79
C GLN A 973 8.51 6.83 -15.99
N THR A 974 8.35 6.13 -14.86
CA THR A 974 9.45 5.66 -14.01
C THR A 974 9.38 4.15 -13.85
N PRO A 975 10.50 3.40 -14.01
CA PRO A 975 10.52 2.03 -13.51
C PRO A 975 10.40 2.09 -11.99
N SER A 976 9.53 1.25 -11.44
CA SER A 976 9.49 0.97 -10.01
C SER A 976 10.16 -0.37 -9.78
N LEU A 977 11.22 -0.35 -8.97
CA LEU A 977 11.87 -1.56 -8.50
C LEU A 977 11.45 -1.78 -7.05
N ASN A 978 10.61 -2.78 -6.83
CA ASN A 978 10.06 -3.10 -5.53
C ASN A 978 10.98 -4.05 -4.78
N ASN A 979 11.54 -5.05 -5.49
CA ASN A 979 12.43 -6.04 -4.89
C ASN A 979 13.37 -6.69 -5.91
N ILE A 980 14.43 -7.35 -5.42
CA ILE A 980 15.32 -8.19 -6.25
C ILE A 980 15.32 -9.61 -5.66
N SER A 981 14.99 -10.61 -6.48
CA SER A 981 15.11 -12.02 -6.09
C SER A 981 16.42 -12.60 -6.58
N ILE A 982 17.02 -13.47 -5.78
CA ILE A 982 18.28 -14.16 -6.07
C ILE A 982 17.96 -15.65 -6.19
N SER A 983 18.31 -16.27 -7.31
CA SER A 983 18.30 -17.73 -7.46
C SER A 983 19.69 -18.27 -7.20
N ILE A 984 19.76 -19.41 -6.51
CA ILE A 984 21.00 -20.10 -6.18
C ILE A 984 20.93 -21.53 -6.71
N SER A 985 22.07 -22.09 -7.11
CA SER A 985 22.13 -23.45 -7.65
C SER A 985 21.49 -24.46 -6.69
N GLY A 986 20.39 -25.08 -7.12
CA GLY A 986 19.67 -26.12 -6.37
C GLY A 986 18.36 -25.67 -5.70
N GLN A 987 17.98 -24.39 -5.79
CA GLN A 987 16.68 -23.85 -5.34
C GLN A 987 16.12 -22.74 -6.23
#